data_AF-A0A317UN62-F1
#
_entry.id   AF-A0A317UN62-F1
#
_cell.length_a   1.000
_cell.length_b   1.000
_cell.length_c   1.000
_cell.angle_alpha   90.00
_cell.angle_beta   90.00
_cell.angle_gamma   90.00
#
_symmetry.space_group_name_H-M   'P 1'
#
loop_
_entity.id
_entity.type
_entity.pdbx_description
1 polymer ?
#
loop_
_entity_poly.entity_id
_entity_poly.type
_entity_poly.pdbx_seq_one_letter_code
_entity_poly.pdbx_strand_id
1 'polypeptide(L)'
;MDLGSLEVEAANAPKDGTNNQGVYIYTPADQSKSSGERPSKRRKVAPKKEEEQDGLKAHPFVPLLNGEEDEQSVEARYKTYQQLWSTQEAKIQEILGDVDSEVLSNVSSFVRSTSPQTYDGCIPAALVTVGSNVSSLARLLARLNDQFTTAGDGGAIVLESGDAPNLKTTLKNIIRFAITNTEGNDGYQSFLTDREGPRLLGYDLDLLGDYVKRKGIKKLVLAFRDSEAFDPGILTDLLSLLSSWLDRIPFTLLFGISTSVELFEGRLPRSTVALLRGRYFEIHEASNCVDRIYGRLQAGQDGKIWLGRNITNVLFEKSNDSFQTPEAFSRTVKYAYMSHFFANPLAVLLADEVVPSMRQGLVCEAIRNLPSFRFYCEELIEQGSAKQVRDLLENDEFLFQQCLQHLKDGQQKMRDLFQCVKLTHLLLKKLSLVKKTSISELSIRALSGELQDSPLVTDILQSAKTLDSNTLLEVLNILPSTLADRPKLQQVKTEFDALIQSYQGTEPLRTAYDKRHSVVATTVVQQRVKLSKGKAKLPQEHVEYTQIIDRFHALLEAYFEQTLETPQDLILHEIFLFDMRNPLKEIFSPRPRFAVERALSNPFDYLISDSPEKSEAAARVSANQPATSILYQLYLESGSLVNVYDLWQAFYAVFESEQGDSCDERTTMALFYRAFSELKALGMVKSSRKKADHVAKSAWMGL
;
A
#
# COMPACT_ATOMS: atom_id res chain seq x y z
N MET A 1 1.29 -48.74 20.33
CA MET A 1 0.24 -47.85 20.86
C MET A 1 -0.30 -48.48 22.12
N ASP A 2 0.02 -47.92 23.27
CA ASP A 2 -0.53 -48.37 24.55
C ASP A 2 -2.02 -47.99 24.61
N LEU A 3 -2.88 -49.01 24.70
CA LEU A 3 -4.34 -48.91 24.83
C LEU A 3 -4.79 -48.55 26.27
N GLY A 4 -3.91 -47.92 27.06
CA GLY A 4 -4.07 -47.80 28.52
C GLY A 4 -4.37 -46.40 29.07
N SER A 5 -4.48 -45.35 28.25
CA SER A 5 -4.59 -43.97 28.75
C SER A 5 -5.82 -43.18 28.28
N LEU A 6 -6.89 -43.89 27.89
CA LEU A 6 -8.22 -43.27 27.73
C LEU A 6 -9.05 -43.50 29.00
N GLU A 7 -8.56 -43.02 30.15
CA GLU A 7 -9.47 -42.68 31.23
C GLU A 7 -10.24 -41.44 30.78
N VAL A 8 -11.52 -41.68 30.49
CA VAL A 8 -12.52 -40.66 30.19
C VAL A 8 -12.68 -39.79 31.43
N GLU A 9 -11.90 -38.71 31.54
CA GLU A 9 -12.34 -37.53 32.27
C GLU A 9 -13.56 -37.00 31.52
N ALA A 10 -14.74 -37.49 31.90
CA ALA A 10 -16.00 -36.84 31.60
C ALA A 10 -15.98 -35.48 32.28
N ALA A 11 -15.40 -34.49 31.60
CA ALA A 11 -15.52 -33.09 31.95
C ALA A 11 -17.00 -32.82 32.16
N ASN A 12 -17.35 -32.39 33.38
CA ASN A 12 -18.69 -31.93 33.72
C ASN A 12 -19.10 -30.82 32.74
N ALA A 13 -19.74 -31.19 31.65
CA ALA A 13 -20.32 -30.24 30.72
C ALA A 13 -21.32 -29.38 31.51
N PRO A 14 -21.24 -28.04 31.44
CA PRO A 14 -22.21 -27.19 32.10
C PRO A 14 -23.60 -27.61 31.60
N LYS A 15 -24.48 -27.99 32.55
CA LYS A 15 -25.87 -28.41 32.28
C LYS A 15 -26.76 -27.29 31.76
N ASP A 16 -26.24 -26.07 31.69
CA ASP A 16 -26.91 -24.98 31.01
C ASP A 16 -26.80 -25.22 29.50
N GLY A 17 -27.90 -25.21 28.77
CA GLY A 17 -27.96 -25.43 27.32
C GLY A 17 -27.23 -24.39 26.45
N THR A 18 -26.15 -23.79 26.98
CA THR A 18 -25.25 -22.83 26.34
C THR A 18 -24.39 -23.46 25.25
N ASN A 19 -24.17 -24.78 25.25
CA ASN A 19 -23.38 -25.47 24.20
C ASN A 19 -23.99 -25.34 22.79
N ASN A 20 -25.27 -24.99 22.68
CA ASN A 20 -25.95 -24.77 21.40
C ASN A 20 -25.89 -23.31 20.92
N GLN A 21 -25.19 -22.43 21.63
CA GLN A 21 -25.09 -21.01 21.26
C GLN A 21 -24.01 -20.81 20.19
N GLY A 22 -24.33 -20.04 19.16
CA GLY A 22 -23.38 -19.68 18.10
C GLY A 22 -22.42 -18.53 18.46
N VAL A 23 -22.61 -17.88 19.61
CA VAL A 23 -21.82 -16.72 20.07
C VAL A 23 -21.61 -16.80 21.57
N TYR A 24 -20.36 -16.62 22.00
CA TYR A 24 -19.96 -16.54 23.41
C TYR A 24 -19.29 -15.19 23.66
N ILE A 25 -19.72 -14.48 24.70
CA ILE A 25 -19.17 -13.15 25.06
C ILE A 25 -18.35 -13.31 26.33
N TYR A 26 -17.04 -13.15 26.21
CA TYR A 26 -16.11 -13.15 27.35
C TYR A 26 -15.86 -11.71 27.78
N THR A 27 -16.41 -11.33 28.92
CA THR A 27 -16.08 -10.06 29.58
C THR A 27 -14.98 -10.31 30.61
N PRO A 28 -13.95 -9.44 30.71
CA PRO A 28 -13.00 -9.49 31.83
C PRO A 28 -13.77 -9.51 33.15
N ALA A 29 -13.32 -10.29 34.12
CA ALA A 29 -13.99 -10.37 35.40
C ALA A 29 -13.94 -8.99 36.09
N ASP A 30 -15.09 -8.29 36.15
CA ASP A 30 -15.24 -7.16 37.06
C ASP A 30 -15.04 -7.72 38.48
N GLN A 31 -13.93 -7.36 39.15
CA GLN A 31 -13.66 -7.78 40.54
C GLN A 31 -14.76 -7.36 41.54
N SER A 32 -15.71 -6.52 41.11
CA SER A 32 -16.85 -6.03 41.88
C SER A 32 -18.15 -6.85 41.71
N LYS A 33 -18.19 -7.88 40.86
CA LYS A 33 -19.39 -8.71 40.67
C LYS A 33 -19.10 -10.19 40.86
N SER A 34 -19.82 -10.83 41.79
CA SER A 34 -19.84 -12.28 41.93
C SER A 34 -20.39 -12.95 40.66
N SER A 35 -19.78 -14.05 40.23
CA SER A 35 -20.18 -14.78 39.04
C SER A 35 -21.65 -15.22 39.13
N GLY A 36 -22.46 -14.84 38.13
CA GLY A 36 -23.84 -15.36 37.97
C GLY A 36 -24.97 -14.34 37.89
N GLU A 37 -24.74 -13.04 38.10
CA GLU A 37 -25.84 -12.06 37.98
C GLU A 37 -26.19 -11.71 36.52
N ARG A 38 -27.43 -11.99 36.12
CA ARG A 38 -27.98 -11.56 34.83
C ARG A 38 -27.90 -10.03 34.70
N PRO A 39 -27.45 -9.48 33.55
CA PRO A 39 -27.37 -8.04 33.37
C PRO A 39 -28.77 -7.41 33.47
N SER A 40 -28.93 -6.40 34.33
CA SER A 40 -30.19 -5.68 34.50
C SER A 40 -30.51 -4.86 33.24
N LYS A 41 -31.79 -4.89 32.81
CA LYS A 41 -32.31 -4.32 31.55
C LYS A 41 -32.25 -2.78 31.42
N ARG A 42 -31.49 -2.08 32.25
CA ARG A 42 -31.38 -0.61 32.19
C ARG A 42 -29.99 -0.15 32.60
N ARG A 43 -29.09 0.00 31.62
CA ARG A 43 -27.79 0.64 31.82
C ARG A 43 -27.92 2.13 31.52
N LYS A 44 -27.90 2.98 32.56
CA LYS A 44 -27.48 4.38 32.40
C LYS A 44 -25.98 4.36 32.09
N VAL A 45 -25.59 4.97 30.97
CA VAL A 45 -24.17 5.16 30.62
C VAL A 45 -23.67 6.31 31.48
N ALA A 46 -23.00 6.00 32.59
CA ALA A 46 -22.12 6.94 33.27
C ALA A 46 -20.71 6.77 32.68
N PRO A 47 -19.95 7.84 32.47
CA PRO A 47 -18.58 7.74 31.97
C PRO A 47 -17.72 7.00 33.00
N LYS A 48 -17.09 5.89 32.59
CA LYS A 48 -16.12 5.16 33.41
C LYS A 48 -14.92 6.08 33.61
N LYS A 49 -14.55 6.34 34.87
CA LYS A 49 -13.21 6.81 35.20
C LYS A 49 -12.23 5.68 34.88
N GLU A 50 -11.19 5.98 34.13
CA GLU A 50 -10.07 5.09 33.90
C GLU A 50 -9.32 4.94 35.23
N GLU A 51 -9.50 3.80 35.90
CA GLU A 51 -8.59 3.38 36.96
C GLU A 51 -7.41 2.67 36.27
N GLU A 52 -6.25 3.29 36.42
CA GLU A 52 -4.93 2.78 36.04
C GLU A 52 -4.73 1.39 36.66
N GLN A 53 -4.67 0.34 35.83
CA GLN A 53 -4.12 -0.95 36.23
C GLN A 53 -2.62 -0.96 35.88
N ASP A 54 -1.79 -0.93 36.92
CA ASP A 54 -0.34 -1.14 36.85
C ASP A 54 0.03 -2.51 36.22
N GLY A 55 0.99 -2.51 35.28
CA GLY A 55 2.10 -3.48 35.37
C GLY A 55 2.32 -4.56 34.30
N LEU A 56 1.72 -4.53 33.10
CA LEU A 56 2.11 -5.43 31.99
C LEU A 56 2.49 -4.63 30.73
N LYS A 57 3.81 -4.50 30.54
CA LYS A 57 4.61 -3.85 29.48
C LYS A 57 3.84 -3.25 28.28
N ALA A 58 4.06 -1.95 28.06
CA ALA A 58 3.33 -1.04 27.17
C ALA A 58 3.60 -1.19 25.66
N HIS A 59 4.19 -2.29 25.19
CA HIS A 59 4.54 -2.49 23.77
C HIS A 59 4.31 -3.92 23.26
N PRO A 60 3.90 -4.10 21.99
CA PRO A 60 3.59 -5.42 21.40
C PRO A 60 4.84 -6.18 20.92
N PHE A 61 6.03 -5.60 20.99
CA PHE A 61 7.27 -6.24 20.52
C PHE A 61 7.76 -7.30 21.50
N VAL A 62 8.18 -8.45 20.95
CA VAL A 62 8.78 -9.54 21.71
C VAL A 62 10.30 -9.39 21.79
N PRO A 63 10.95 -9.84 22.89
CA PRO A 63 12.41 -9.91 22.96
C PRO A 63 12.96 -10.86 21.91
N LEU A 64 13.98 -10.41 21.18
CA LEU A 64 14.74 -11.19 20.21
C LEU A 64 15.99 -11.82 20.85
N LEU A 65 16.90 -12.37 20.02
CA LEU A 65 18.12 -13.04 20.46
C LEU A 65 17.81 -14.21 21.42
N ASN A 66 16.83 -15.05 21.04
CA ASN A 66 16.33 -16.16 21.88
C ASN A 66 15.79 -15.74 23.26
N GLY A 67 15.35 -14.49 23.40
CA GLY A 67 14.83 -13.94 24.65
C GLY A 67 15.88 -13.22 25.50
N GLU A 68 17.10 -13.08 25.01
CA GLU A 68 18.21 -12.40 25.71
C GLU A 68 18.31 -10.90 25.37
N GLU A 69 17.45 -10.37 24.49
CA GLU A 69 17.33 -8.92 24.27
C GLU A 69 16.81 -8.21 25.52
N ASP A 70 17.51 -7.17 25.95
CA ASP A 70 17.15 -6.38 27.13
C ASP A 70 15.87 -5.57 26.89
N GLU A 71 15.08 -5.40 27.95
CA GLU A 71 13.80 -4.70 27.88
C GLU A 71 13.94 -3.24 27.41
N GLN A 72 15.06 -2.59 27.72
CA GLN A 72 15.36 -1.23 27.25
C GLN A 72 15.57 -1.20 25.73
N SER A 73 16.29 -2.17 25.16
CA SER A 73 16.43 -2.31 23.70
C SER A 73 15.10 -2.61 23.01
N VAL A 74 14.26 -3.49 23.57
CA VAL A 74 12.93 -3.78 22.98
C VAL A 74 12.07 -2.52 22.92
N GLU A 75 12.02 -1.77 24.02
CA GLU A 75 11.29 -0.51 24.12
C GLU A 75 11.88 0.57 23.19
N ALA A 76 13.21 0.67 23.09
CA ALA A 76 13.89 1.57 22.16
C ALA A 76 13.55 1.25 20.70
N ARG A 77 13.52 -0.04 20.33
CA ARG A 77 13.13 -0.52 19.00
C ARG A 77 11.69 -0.13 18.67
N TYR A 78 10.77 -0.33 19.60
CA TYR A 78 9.36 0.03 19.43
C TYR A 78 9.14 1.54 19.32
N LYS A 79 9.77 2.33 20.18
CA LYS A 79 9.74 3.81 20.12
C LYS A 79 10.31 4.33 18.80
N THR A 80 11.44 3.79 18.36
CA THR A 80 12.08 4.18 17.09
C THR A 80 11.16 3.88 15.91
N TYR A 81 10.51 2.71 15.89
CA TYR A 81 9.49 2.40 14.89
C TYR A 81 8.35 3.42 14.87
N GLN A 82 7.76 3.74 16.03
CA GLN A 82 6.65 4.70 16.13
C GLN A 82 7.06 6.10 15.64
N GLN A 83 8.25 6.57 16.02
CA GLN A 83 8.78 7.87 15.62
C GLN A 83 9.03 7.96 14.11
N LEU A 84 9.70 6.96 13.54
CA LEU A 84 9.97 6.94 12.10
C LEU A 84 8.67 6.77 11.30
N TRP A 85 7.78 5.88 11.72
CA TRP A 85 6.52 5.66 11.02
C TRP A 85 5.61 6.90 11.09
N SER A 86 5.46 7.55 12.24
CA SER A 86 4.64 8.77 12.36
C SER A 86 5.12 9.90 11.45
N THR A 87 6.43 10.04 11.30
CA THR A 87 7.04 10.99 10.36
C THR A 87 6.69 10.65 8.91
N GLN A 88 6.74 9.37 8.52
CA GLN A 88 6.35 8.96 7.17
C GLN A 88 4.83 9.07 6.95
N GLU A 89 4.02 8.72 7.94
CA GLU A 89 2.56 8.83 7.90
C GLU A 89 2.12 10.29 7.71
N ALA A 90 2.75 11.24 8.40
CA ALA A 90 2.51 12.67 8.21
C ALA A 90 2.77 13.12 6.76
N LYS A 91 3.90 12.70 6.16
CA LYS A 91 4.22 13.00 4.75
C LYS A 91 3.20 12.38 3.78
N ILE A 92 2.72 11.18 4.06
CA ILE A 92 1.68 10.53 3.24
C ILE A 92 0.37 11.31 3.33
N GLN A 93 -0.05 11.69 4.54
CA GLN A 93 -1.29 12.45 4.74
C GLN A 93 -1.22 13.85 4.09
N GLU A 94 -0.05 14.50 4.12
CA GLU A 94 0.20 15.76 3.40
C GLU A 94 -0.02 15.58 1.89
N ILE A 95 0.59 14.56 1.28
CA ILE A 95 0.45 14.28 -0.16
C ILE A 95 -1.00 13.98 -0.53
N LEU A 96 -1.67 13.13 0.25
CA LEU A 96 -3.08 12.81 0.03
C LEU A 96 -3.92 14.10 0.12
N GLY A 97 -3.67 14.92 1.15
CA GLY A 97 -4.33 16.21 1.35
C GLY A 97 -4.19 17.17 0.17
N ASP A 98 -2.99 17.23 -0.41
CA ASP A 98 -2.67 18.04 -1.59
C ASP A 98 -3.40 17.57 -2.85
N VAL A 99 -3.40 16.25 -3.12
CA VAL A 99 -4.03 15.68 -4.32
C VAL A 99 -5.52 16.02 -4.39
N ASP A 100 -6.20 16.00 -3.25
CA ASP A 100 -7.64 16.29 -3.17
C ASP A 100 -7.94 17.79 -3.08
N SER A 101 -6.95 18.64 -2.81
CA SER A 101 -7.18 20.05 -2.47
C SER A 101 -7.84 20.85 -3.60
N GLU A 102 -7.39 20.62 -4.84
CA GLU A 102 -7.90 21.29 -6.03
C GLU A 102 -9.36 20.89 -6.29
N VAL A 103 -9.65 19.58 -6.29
CA VAL A 103 -11.00 19.06 -6.50
C VAL A 103 -11.94 19.51 -5.38
N LEU A 104 -11.49 19.46 -4.12
CA LEU A 104 -12.25 19.94 -2.97
C LEU A 104 -12.60 21.42 -3.11
N SER A 105 -11.66 22.26 -3.53
CA SER A 105 -11.89 23.69 -3.78
C SER A 105 -12.91 23.90 -4.90
N ASN A 106 -12.79 23.15 -5.99
CA ASN A 106 -13.70 23.22 -7.14
C ASN A 106 -15.12 22.75 -6.78
N VAL A 107 -15.26 21.67 -6.01
CA VAL A 107 -16.56 21.16 -5.55
C VAL A 107 -17.17 22.09 -4.50
N SER A 108 -16.37 22.60 -3.56
CA SER A 108 -16.83 23.53 -2.52
C SER A 108 -17.32 24.86 -3.13
N SER A 109 -16.58 25.42 -4.10
CA SER A 109 -17.00 26.62 -4.83
C SER A 109 -18.25 26.37 -5.67
N PHE A 110 -18.39 25.20 -6.29
CA PHE A 110 -19.63 24.79 -6.95
C PHE A 110 -20.82 24.75 -5.98
N VAL A 111 -20.72 24.03 -4.86
CA VAL A 111 -21.82 23.93 -3.87
C VAL A 111 -22.19 25.31 -3.29
N ARG A 112 -21.22 26.20 -3.09
CA ARG A 112 -21.51 27.57 -2.60
C ARG A 112 -22.22 28.44 -3.65
N SER A 113 -21.88 28.29 -4.92
CA SER A 113 -22.45 29.09 -6.02
C SER A 113 -23.80 28.56 -6.52
N THR A 114 -24.15 27.31 -6.24
CA THR A 114 -25.39 26.71 -6.72
C THR A 114 -26.61 27.17 -5.91
N SER A 115 -27.70 27.52 -6.57
CA SER A 115 -29.01 27.67 -5.93
C SER A 115 -30.09 27.12 -6.86
N PRO A 116 -31.26 26.69 -6.36
CA PRO A 116 -32.36 26.24 -7.22
C PRO A 116 -32.77 27.28 -8.27
N GLN A 117 -32.60 28.57 -7.96
CA GLN A 117 -32.89 29.70 -8.87
C GLN A 117 -31.83 29.84 -9.96
N THR A 118 -30.56 29.54 -9.64
CA THR A 118 -29.45 29.58 -10.60
C THR A 118 -29.53 28.45 -11.63
N TYR A 119 -30.32 27.41 -11.37
CA TYR A 119 -30.39 26.18 -12.15
C TYR A 119 -31.78 25.88 -12.74
N ASP A 120 -32.62 26.90 -12.93
CA ASP A 120 -33.94 26.80 -13.57
C ASP A 120 -34.90 25.79 -12.91
N GLY A 121 -34.79 25.59 -11.59
CA GLY A 121 -35.61 24.63 -10.85
C GLY A 121 -35.14 23.16 -10.94
N CYS A 122 -34.03 22.87 -11.63
CA CYS A 122 -33.37 21.57 -11.61
C CYS A 122 -32.51 21.39 -10.35
N ILE A 123 -32.28 20.13 -9.95
CA ILE A 123 -31.40 19.80 -8.83
C ILE A 123 -29.93 19.98 -9.29
N PRO A 124 -29.13 20.83 -8.64
CA PRO A 124 -27.70 20.92 -8.91
C PRO A 124 -27.01 19.62 -8.53
N ALA A 125 -26.22 19.05 -9.45
CA ALA A 125 -25.51 17.79 -9.23
C ALA A 125 -24.01 17.92 -9.57
N ALA A 126 -23.15 17.45 -8.68
CA ALA A 126 -21.73 17.24 -8.94
C ALA A 126 -21.52 15.77 -9.35
N LEU A 127 -21.00 15.56 -10.56
CA LEU A 127 -20.67 14.24 -11.10
C LEU A 127 -19.17 14.04 -10.91
N VAL A 128 -18.78 13.29 -9.88
CA VAL A 128 -17.38 13.10 -9.49
C VAL A 128 -16.91 11.73 -9.97
N THR A 129 -16.02 11.70 -10.96
CA THR A 129 -15.40 10.44 -11.39
C THR A 129 -14.22 10.11 -10.49
N VAL A 130 -14.33 8.98 -9.81
CA VAL A 130 -13.38 8.50 -8.80
C VAL A 130 -12.44 7.43 -9.39
N GLY A 131 -12.82 6.84 -10.53
CA GLY A 131 -12.12 5.72 -11.14
C GLY A 131 -12.08 4.52 -10.18
N SER A 132 -10.92 3.87 -10.08
CA SER A 132 -10.71 2.71 -9.21
C SER A 132 -10.51 3.06 -7.72
N ASN A 133 -10.43 4.34 -7.34
CA ASN A 133 -9.97 4.77 -6.02
C ASN A 133 -11.11 5.25 -5.11
N VAL A 134 -12.07 4.36 -4.81
CA VAL A 134 -13.30 4.65 -4.05
C VAL A 134 -13.06 5.26 -2.65
N SER A 135 -11.87 5.10 -2.06
CA SER A 135 -11.48 5.73 -0.80
C SER A 135 -11.28 7.25 -0.90
N SER A 136 -10.87 7.77 -2.07
CA SER A 136 -10.62 9.20 -2.25
C SER A 136 -11.89 10.03 -2.08
N LEU A 137 -13.02 9.52 -2.59
CA LEU A 137 -14.29 10.22 -2.43
C LEU A 137 -14.72 10.31 -0.96
N ALA A 138 -14.52 9.25 -0.17
CA ALA A 138 -14.86 9.27 1.24
C ALA A 138 -14.07 10.35 2.00
N ARG A 139 -12.77 10.50 1.68
CA ARG A 139 -11.90 11.53 2.26
C ARG A 139 -12.31 12.94 1.83
N LEU A 140 -12.62 13.13 0.54
CA LEU A 140 -13.13 14.39 0.02
C LEU A 140 -14.44 14.79 0.71
N LEU A 141 -15.38 13.86 0.86
CA LEU A 141 -16.67 14.10 1.50
C LEU A 141 -16.54 14.43 2.99
N ALA A 142 -15.64 13.77 3.72
CA ALA A 142 -15.37 14.10 5.12
C ALA A 142 -14.84 15.53 5.27
N ARG A 143 -13.82 15.91 4.46
CA ARG A 143 -13.28 17.27 4.47
C ARG A 143 -14.30 18.32 4.06
N LEU A 144 -15.14 18.00 3.08
CA LEU A 144 -16.21 18.86 2.63
C LEU A 144 -17.25 19.08 3.73
N ASN A 145 -17.64 18.03 4.45
CA ASN A 145 -18.54 18.13 5.59
C ASN A 145 -17.95 19.04 6.68
N ASP A 146 -16.68 18.82 7.06
CA ASP A 146 -15.99 19.62 8.09
C ASP A 146 -15.89 21.10 7.71
N GLN A 147 -15.65 21.42 6.42
CA GLN A 147 -15.64 22.80 5.94
C GLN A 147 -17.02 23.47 6.04
N PHE A 148 -18.10 22.75 5.71
CA PHE A 148 -19.45 23.31 5.76
C PHE A 148 -20.00 23.45 7.17
N THR A 149 -19.71 22.50 8.05
CA THR A 149 -20.10 22.56 9.46
C THR A 149 -19.36 23.68 10.20
N THR A 150 -18.05 23.82 9.97
CA THR A 150 -17.24 24.89 10.59
C THR A 150 -17.65 26.28 10.09
N ALA A 151 -18.01 26.43 8.82
CA ALA A 151 -18.46 27.70 8.25
C ALA A 151 -19.92 28.06 8.64
N GLY A 152 -20.69 27.12 9.19
CA GLY A 152 -22.12 27.30 9.45
C GLY A 152 -22.97 27.42 8.17
N ASP A 153 -22.43 27.01 7.02
CA ASP A 153 -23.08 27.07 5.71
C ASP A 153 -24.03 25.88 5.49
N GLY A 154 -23.80 24.77 6.20
CA GLY A 154 -24.64 23.57 6.15
C GLY A 154 -23.89 22.29 6.49
N GLY A 155 -24.23 21.19 5.81
CA GLY A 155 -23.60 19.89 6.03
C GLY A 155 -23.71 18.95 4.83
N ALA A 156 -22.90 17.90 4.84
CA ALA A 156 -22.92 16.85 3.84
C ALA A 156 -23.40 15.51 4.44
N ILE A 157 -24.34 14.88 3.76
CA ILE A 157 -24.89 13.58 4.08
C ILE A 157 -24.33 12.58 3.09
N VAL A 158 -23.67 11.54 3.58
CA VAL A 158 -23.14 10.46 2.74
C VAL A 158 -24.09 9.27 2.82
N LEU A 159 -24.45 8.72 1.65
CA LEU A 159 -25.26 7.52 1.51
C LEU A 159 -24.46 6.42 0.80
N GLU A 160 -24.54 5.21 1.35
CA GLU A 160 -24.11 3.97 0.70
C GLU A 160 -25.31 3.17 0.18
N SER A 161 -25.08 2.25 -0.76
CA SER A 161 -26.16 1.41 -1.33
C SER A 161 -26.85 0.56 -0.26
N GLY A 162 -26.10 0.12 0.76
CA GLY A 162 -26.63 -0.58 1.93
C GLY A 162 -27.60 0.25 2.78
N ASP A 163 -27.50 1.58 2.73
CA ASP A 163 -28.41 2.49 3.45
C ASP A 163 -29.73 2.73 2.71
N ALA A 164 -29.83 2.28 1.45
CA ALA A 164 -30.96 2.54 0.57
C ALA A 164 -31.63 1.26 0.02
N PRO A 165 -32.05 0.30 0.87
CA PRO A 165 -32.73 -0.91 0.39
C PRO A 165 -34.16 -0.65 -0.11
N ASN A 166 -34.79 0.44 0.33
CA ASN A 166 -36.09 0.92 -0.15
C ASN A 166 -36.23 2.41 0.19
N LEU A 167 -37.12 3.12 -0.52
CA LEU A 167 -37.31 4.57 -0.39
C LEU A 167 -37.57 5.03 1.07
N LYS A 168 -38.38 4.29 1.82
CA LYS A 168 -38.71 4.62 3.22
C LYS A 168 -37.48 4.60 4.12
N THR A 169 -36.64 3.58 4.00
CA THR A 169 -35.38 3.49 4.75
C THR A 169 -34.41 4.57 4.31
N THR A 170 -34.32 4.84 3.00
CA THR A 170 -33.45 5.90 2.46
C THR A 170 -33.78 7.26 3.05
N LEU A 171 -35.06 7.66 3.03
CA LEU A 171 -35.51 8.94 3.60
C LEU A 171 -35.23 9.03 5.11
N LYS A 172 -35.51 7.94 5.85
CA LYS A 172 -35.19 7.86 7.28
C LYS A 172 -33.69 8.05 7.54
N ASN A 173 -32.84 7.43 6.74
CA ASN A 173 -31.39 7.53 6.88
C ASN A 173 -30.88 8.91 6.49
N ILE A 174 -31.43 9.55 5.45
CA ILE A 174 -31.12 10.96 5.11
C ILE A 174 -31.41 11.88 6.30
N ILE A 175 -32.61 11.79 6.89
CA ILE A 175 -33.00 12.62 8.04
C ILE A 175 -32.10 12.33 9.24
N ARG A 176 -31.87 11.04 9.54
CA ARG A 176 -31.01 10.62 10.64
C ARG A 176 -29.60 11.18 10.49
N PHE A 177 -28.97 10.96 9.34
CA PHE A 177 -27.60 11.39 9.08
C PHE A 177 -27.46 12.92 9.10
N ALA A 178 -28.44 13.65 8.57
CA ALA A 178 -28.45 15.12 8.65
C ALA A 178 -28.33 15.63 10.09
N ILE A 179 -29.09 15.03 11.01
CA ILE A 179 -29.16 15.44 12.41
C ILE A 179 -27.99 14.86 13.21
N THR A 180 -27.64 13.59 13.01
CA THR A 180 -26.54 12.95 13.76
C THR A 180 -25.17 13.54 13.42
N ASN A 181 -24.95 13.98 12.18
CA ASN A 181 -23.67 14.59 11.77
C ASN A 181 -23.40 15.94 12.45
N THR A 182 -24.43 16.55 13.06
CA THR A 182 -24.35 17.89 13.67
C THR A 182 -24.62 17.87 15.18
N GLU A 183 -25.56 17.05 15.66
CA GLU A 183 -26.00 17.01 17.06
C GLU A 183 -25.83 15.63 17.73
N GLY A 184 -25.28 14.64 17.01
CA GLY A 184 -25.12 13.29 17.51
C GLY A 184 -26.44 12.52 17.65
N ASN A 185 -26.36 11.30 18.19
CA ASN A 185 -27.51 10.40 18.30
C ASN A 185 -28.55 10.87 19.33
N ASP A 186 -28.11 11.56 20.38
CA ASP A 186 -29.00 12.11 21.41
C ASP A 186 -29.80 13.29 20.86
N GLY A 187 -29.18 14.14 20.02
CA GLY A 187 -29.85 15.22 19.29
C GLY A 187 -30.93 14.71 18.32
N TYR A 188 -30.70 13.58 17.66
CA TYR A 188 -31.73 12.95 16.82
C TYR A 188 -32.95 12.48 17.62
N GLN A 189 -32.73 11.89 18.81
CA GLN A 189 -33.83 11.46 19.66
C GLN A 189 -34.61 12.64 20.22
N SER A 190 -33.92 13.67 20.72
CA SER A 190 -34.58 14.89 21.21
C SER A 190 -35.33 15.62 20.12
N PHE A 191 -34.78 15.70 18.90
CA PHE A 191 -35.47 16.33 17.77
C PHE A 191 -36.79 15.65 17.40
N LEU A 192 -36.89 14.34 17.58
CA LEU A 192 -38.13 13.59 17.36
C LEU A 192 -39.13 13.74 18.51
N THR A 193 -38.68 14.02 19.74
CA THR A 193 -39.55 14.14 20.92
C THR A 193 -39.97 15.57 21.25
N ASP A 194 -39.11 16.56 21.02
CA ASP A 194 -39.26 17.96 21.47
C ASP A 194 -39.97 18.84 20.44
N ARG A 195 -40.92 18.28 19.70
CA ARG A 195 -41.70 19.00 18.70
C ARG A 195 -43.10 19.33 19.21
N GLU A 196 -43.45 20.61 19.12
CA GLU A 196 -44.83 21.06 19.24
C GLU A 196 -45.57 20.70 17.94
N GLY A 197 -46.52 19.75 18.01
CA GLY A 197 -47.34 19.34 16.86
C GLY A 197 -47.58 17.83 16.76
N PRO A 198 -48.29 17.37 15.71
CA PRO A 198 -48.50 15.95 15.46
C PRO A 198 -47.17 15.22 15.20
N ARG A 199 -47.04 14.00 15.73
CA ARG A 199 -45.84 13.16 15.52
C ARG A 199 -45.73 12.75 14.05
N LEU A 200 -44.79 13.36 13.35
CA LEU A 200 -44.42 12.98 11.99
C LEU A 200 -43.69 11.63 12.00
N LEU A 201 -43.82 10.90 10.90
CA LEU A 201 -43.12 9.63 10.72
C LEU A 201 -41.63 9.91 10.49
N GLY A 202 -40.76 9.05 11.02
CA GLY A 202 -39.30 9.26 10.94
C GLY A 202 -38.68 9.21 9.54
N TYR A 203 -39.49 9.16 8.48
CA TYR A 203 -39.09 9.19 7.07
C TYR A 203 -39.77 10.34 6.30
N ASP A 204 -40.47 11.22 7.00
CA ASP A 204 -41.15 12.37 6.43
C ASP A 204 -40.16 13.52 6.23
N LEU A 205 -40.06 14.06 5.00
CA LEU A 205 -39.13 15.14 4.68
C LEU A 205 -39.49 16.46 5.36
N ASP A 206 -40.71 16.63 5.87
CA ASP A 206 -41.04 17.78 6.71
C ASP A 206 -40.14 17.85 7.96
N LEU A 207 -39.67 16.70 8.47
CA LEU A 207 -38.68 16.66 9.55
C LEU A 207 -37.37 17.32 9.15
N LEU A 208 -36.89 17.03 7.94
CA LEU A 208 -35.65 17.60 7.40
C LEU A 208 -35.83 19.09 7.07
N GLY A 209 -36.97 19.48 6.49
CA GLY A 209 -37.28 20.86 6.17
C GLY A 209 -37.29 21.77 7.39
N ASP A 210 -37.92 21.33 8.48
CA ASP A 210 -37.91 22.04 9.75
C ASP A 210 -36.52 22.08 10.39
N TYR A 211 -35.73 21.00 10.28
CA TYR A 211 -34.35 20.98 10.76
C TYR A 211 -33.51 22.06 10.04
N VAL A 212 -33.62 22.10 8.70
CA VAL A 212 -32.97 23.08 7.82
C VAL A 212 -33.38 24.50 8.20
N LYS A 213 -34.67 24.76 8.46
CA LYS A 213 -35.17 26.07 8.90
C LYS A 213 -34.65 26.47 10.27
N ARG A 214 -34.69 25.57 11.26
CA ARG A 214 -34.24 25.85 12.64
C ARG A 214 -32.74 26.16 12.72
N LYS A 215 -31.94 25.49 11.89
CA LYS A 215 -30.48 25.66 11.86
C LYS A 215 -29.99 26.69 10.85
N GLY A 216 -30.88 27.24 10.02
CA GLY A 216 -30.50 28.20 8.98
C GLY A 216 -29.55 27.59 7.93
N ILE A 217 -29.70 26.30 7.63
CA ILE A 217 -28.83 25.58 6.68
C ILE A 217 -29.03 26.17 5.28
N LYS A 218 -27.95 26.66 4.68
CA LYS A 218 -27.98 27.27 3.34
C LYS A 218 -27.74 26.26 2.23
N LYS A 219 -26.96 25.21 2.51
CA LYS A 219 -26.61 24.14 1.57
C LYS A 219 -26.70 22.77 2.25
N LEU A 220 -27.49 21.87 1.70
CA LEU A 220 -27.52 20.48 2.15
C LEU A 220 -27.02 19.57 1.02
N VAL A 221 -25.79 19.07 1.18
CA VAL A 221 -25.18 18.19 0.18
C VAL A 221 -25.60 16.75 0.46
N LEU A 222 -26.18 16.08 -0.53
CA LEU A 222 -26.48 14.65 -0.47
C LEU A 222 -25.54 13.91 -1.42
N ALA A 223 -24.60 13.16 -0.86
CA ALA A 223 -23.55 12.47 -1.58
C ALA A 223 -23.83 10.96 -1.66
N PHE A 224 -23.91 10.43 -2.87
CA PHE A 224 -23.96 9.00 -3.17
C PHE A 224 -22.54 8.52 -3.41
N ARG A 225 -21.99 7.71 -2.49
CA ARG A 225 -20.58 7.30 -2.54
C ARG A 225 -20.25 6.44 -3.76
N ASP A 226 -21.11 5.48 -4.06
CA ASP A 226 -21.02 4.64 -5.26
C ASP A 226 -22.39 4.61 -5.91
N SER A 227 -22.66 5.59 -6.78
CA SER A 227 -23.99 5.78 -7.38
C SER A 227 -24.41 4.61 -8.28
N GLU A 228 -23.45 3.83 -8.75
CA GLU A 228 -23.67 2.66 -9.60
C GLU A 228 -24.17 1.43 -8.83
N ALA A 229 -23.89 1.35 -7.53
CA ALA A 229 -24.34 0.25 -6.68
C ALA A 229 -25.79 0.41 -6.19
N PHE A 230 -26.44 1.55 -6.43
CA PHE A 230 -27.82 1.79 -6.06
C PHE A 230 -28.78 1.16 -7.07
N ASP A 231 -29.93 0.71 -6.58
CA ASP A 231 -31.04 0.32 -7.45
C ASP A 231 -31.55 1.54 -8.25
N PRO A 232 -31.60 1.46 -9.60
CA PRO A 232 -32.04 2.58 -10.43
C PRO A 232 -33.48 3.04 -10.19
N GLY A 233 -34.36 2.14 -9.75
CA GLY A 233 -35.75 2.45 -9.41
C GLY A 233 -35.81 3.32 -8.16
N ILE A 234 -35.11 2.92 -7.10
CA ILE A 234 -35.01 3.71 -5.86
C ILE A 234 -34.40 5.08 -6.13
N LEU A 235 -33.35 5.15 -6.96
CA LEU A 235 -32.73 6.43 -7.30
C LEU A 235 -33.69 7.33 -8.09
N THR A 236 -34.46 6.78 -9.03
CA THR A 236 -35.47 7.52 -9.79
C THR A 236 -36.56 8.11 -8.89
N ASP A 237 -37.11 7.30 -8.00
CA ASP A 237 -38.16 7.74 -7.07
C ASP A 237 -37.62 8.80 -6.10
N LEU A 238 -36.41 8.59 -5.58
CA LEU A 238 -35.76 9.55 -4.67
C LEU A 238 -35.50 10.89 -5.37
N LEU A 239 -34.95 10.89 -6.58
CA LEU A 239 -34.64 12.13 -7.31
C LEU A 239 -35.91 12.91 -7.67
N SER A 240 -36.97 12.21 -8.08
CA SER A 240 -38.27 12.82 -8.33
C SER A 240 -38.84 13.47 -7.06
N LEU A 241 -38.72 12.78 -5.93
CA LEU A 241 -39.15 13.29 -4.64
C LEU A 241 -38.30 14.50 -4.22
N LEU A 242 -36.98 14.43 -4.27
CA LEU A 242 -36.09 15.55 -3.91
C LEU A 242 -36.34 16.79 -4.79
N SER A 243 -36.62 16.60 -6.08
CA SER A 243 -36.98 17.70 -7.00
C SER A 243 -38.21 18.47 -6.51
N SER A 244 -39.26 17.77 -6.04
CA SER A 244 -40.47 18.41 -5.51
C SER A 244 -40.29 19.17 -4.19
N TRP A 245 -39.12 19.07 -3.55
CA TRP A 245 -38.78 19.74 -2.29
C TRP A 245 -37.69 20.81 -2.42
N LEU A 246 -37.23 21.11 -3.63
CA LEU A 246 -36.19 22.12 -3.88
C LEU A 246 -36.60 23.54 -3.45
N ASP A 247 -37.89 23.81 -3.34
CA ASP A 247 -38.46 25.07 -2.86
C ASP A 247 -38.27 25.27 -1.34
N ARG A 248 -38.17 24.16 -0.59
CA ARG A 248 -38.12 24.14 0.87
C ARG A 248 -36.74 23.76 1.41
N ILE A 249 -36.00 22.92 0.70
CA ILE A 249 -34.71 22.38 1.13
C ILE A 249 -33.66 22.62 0.03
N PRO A 250 -32.54 23.29 0.33
CA PRO A 250 -31.51 23.61 -0.66
C PRO A 250 -30.59 22.40 -0.93
N PHE A 251 -31.13 21.38 -1.60
CA PHE A 251 -30.37 20.18 -1.97
C PHE A 251 -29.31 20.48 -3.03
N THR A 252 -28.13 19.88 -2.86
CA THR A 252 -27.13 19.70 -3.92
C THR A 252 -26.69 18.25 -3.89
N LEU A 253 -26.71 17.58 -5.03
CA LEU A 253 -26.37 16.17 -5.11
C LEU A 253 -24.90 16.01 -5.50
N LEU A 254 -24.25 14.98 -4.96
CA LEU A 254 -22.93 14.56 -5.40
C LEU A 254 -22.98 13.08 -5.73
N PHE A 255 -22.61 12.71 -6.95
CA PHE A 255 -22.55 11.32 -7.41
C PHE A 255 -21.10 10.88 -7.55
N GLY A 256 -20.70 9.89 -6.76
CA GLY A 256 -19.46 9.16 -6.96
C GLY A 256 -19.63 8.10 -8.04
N ILE A 257 -18.95 8.32 -9.17
CA ILE A 257 -19.03 7.46 -10.35
C ILE A 257 -17.68 6.75 -10.53
N SER A 258 -17.71 5.42 -10.55
CA SER A 258 -16.51 4.60 -10.71
C SER A 258 -16.16 4.35 -12.17
N THR A 259 -17.16 4.27 -13.05
CA THR A 259 -16.99 4.05 -14.49
C THR A 259 -16.99 5.38 -15.27
N SER A 260 -17.95 5.57 -16.17
CA SER A 260 -18.11 6.78 -16.97
C SER A 260 -19.48 7.41 -16.69
N VAL A 261 -19.56 8.72 -16.91
CA VAL A 261 -20.81 9.47 -16.69
C VAL A 261 -21.90 8.97 -17.63
N GLU A 262 -21.56 8.57 -18.86
CA GLU A 262 -22.49 8.07 -19.86
C GLU A 262 -23.12 6.74 -19.43
N LEU A 263 -22.34 5.84 -18.82
CA LEU A 263 -22.85 4.58 -18.29
C LEU A 263 -23.79 4.79 -17.12
N PHE A 264 -23.50 5.77 -16.25
CA PHE A 264 -24.38 6.15 -15.16
C PHE A 264 -25.68 6.80 -15.69
N GLU A 265 -25.58 7.75 -16.63
CA GLU A 265 -26.72 8.38 -17.27
C GLU A 265 -27.63 7.34 -17.96
N GLY A 266 -27.03 6.36 -18.66
CA GLY A 266 -27.76 5.29 -19.33
C GLY A 266 -28.56 4.37 -18.40
N ARG A 267 -28.28 4.36 -17.09
CA ARG A 267 -29.06 3.60 -16.10
C ARG A 267 -30.32 4.34 -15.64
N LEU A 268 -30.39 5.65 -15.84
CA LEU A 268 -31.50 6.49 -15.41
C LEU A 268 -32.47 6.77 -16.56
N PRO A 269 -33.79 6.79 -16.30
CA PRO A 269 -34.76 7.28 -17.27
C PRO A 269 -34.48 8.73 -17.67
N ARG A 270 -34.71 9.08 -18.93
CA ARG A 270 -34.52 10.46 -19.44
C ARG A 270 -35.31 11.52 -18.67
N SER A 271 -36.49 11.15 -18.16
CA SER A 271 -37.30 12.02 -17.30
C SER A 271 -36.59 12.38 -16.00
N THR A 272 -35.84 11.45 -15.41
CA THR A 272 -35.06 11.65 -14.19
C THR A 272 -33.82 12.47 -14.45
N VAL A 273 -33.11 12.18 -15.56
CA VAL A 273 -31.93 12.95 -15.98
C VAL A 273 -32.28 14.42 -16.22
N ALA A 274 -33.46 14.70 -16.80
CA ALA A 274 -33.94 16.07 -16.99
C ALA A 274 -34.18 16.86 -15.69
N LEU A 275 -34.28 16.19 -14.53
CA LEU A 275 -34.37 16.85 -13.22
C LEU A 275 -33.00 17.28 -12.69
N LEU A 276 -31.91 16.75 -13.25
CA LEU A 276 -30.55 17.00 -12.80
C LEU A 276 -29.84 17.99 -13.72
N ARG A 277 -29.06 18.88 -13.11
CA ARG A 277 -28.12 19.72 -13.85
C ARG A 277 -26.71 19.49 -13.32
N GLY A 278 -26.03 18.57 -13.99
CA GLY A 278 -24.71 18.06 -13.62
C GLY A 278 -23.56 18.99 -14.00
N ARG A 279 -22.55 19.09 -13.13
CA ARG A 279 -21.20 19.56 -13.47
C ARG A 279 -20.21 18.43 -13.23
N TYR A 280 -19.30 18.26 -14.18
CA TYR A 280 -18.29 17.21 -14.15
C TYR A 280 -17.07 17.63 -13.31
N PHE A 281 -16.59 16.70 -12.48
CA PHE A 281 -15.35 16.82 -11.70
C PHE A 281 -14.58 15.50 -11.78
N GLU A 282 -13.27 15.60 -11.98
CA GLU A 282 -12.40 14.44 -12.08
C GLU A 282 -11.43 14.43 -10.89
N ILE A 283 -11.33 13.29 -10.20
CA ILE A 283 -10.26 13.05 -9.23
C ILE A 283 -9.09 12.42 -9.99
N HIS A 284 -7.95 13.12 -10.02
CA HIS A 284 -6.76 12.67 -10.74
C HIS A 284 -6.30 11.25 -10.33
N GLU A 285 -5.68 10.54 -11.29
CA GLU A 285 -5.32 9.12 -11.18
C GLU A 285 -4.46 8.78 -9.94
N ALA A 286 -4.84 7.70 -9.25
CA ALA A 286 -4.13 7.17 -8.09
C ALA A 286 -2.68 6.74 -8.36
N SER A 287 -2.36 6.39 -9.61
CA SER A 287 -1.02 5.97 -10.06
C SER A 287 0.04 7.03 -9.77
N ASN A 288 -0.25 8.28 -10.15
CA ASN A 288 0.63 9.43 -9.89
C ASN A 288 0.76 9.71 -8.38
N CYS A 289 -0.29 9.45 -7.61
CA CYS A 289 -0.24 9.58 -6.15
C CYS A 289 0.71 8.56 -5.52
N VAL A 290 0.70 7.31 -5.99
CA VAL A 290 1.60 6.25 -5.48
C VAL A 290 3.06 6.58 -5.78
N ASP A 291 3.37 7.02 -7.00
CA ASP A 291 4.71 7.47 -7.38
C ASP A 291 5.18 8.67 -6.53
N ARG A 292 4.29 9.65 -6.30
CA ARG A 292 4.57 10.81 -5.44
C ARG A 292 4.82 10.41 -4.00
N ILE A 293 4.02 9.47 -3.46
CA ILE A 293 4.22 8.92 -2.11
C ILE A 293 5.58 8.23 -2.03
N TYR A 294 5.85 7.26 -2.90
CA TYR A 294 7.10 6.50 -2.87
C TYR A 294 8.33 7.41 -3.02
N GLY A 295 8.31 8.33 -3.98
CA GLY A 295 9.39 9.27 -4.22
C GLY A 295 9.65 10.17 -3.01
N ARG A 296 8.60 10.65 -2.32
CA ARG A 296 8.76 11.49 -1.12
C ARG A 296 9.29 10.70 0.08
N LEU A 297 8.91 9.43 0.22
CA LEU A 297 9.35 8.57 1.31
C LEU A 297 10.83 8.22 1.18
N GLN A 298 11.27 7.78 -0.01
CA GLN A 298 12.64 7.30 -0.24
C GLN A 298 13.66 8.45 -0.41
N ALA A 299 13.25 9.58 -1.01
CA ALA A 299 14.11 10.75 -1.22
C ALA A 299 14.04 11.78 -0.07
N GLY A 300 13.67 11.35 1.14
CA GLY A 300 13.65 12.19 2.33
C GLY A 300 15.07 12.62 2.76
N GLN A 301 15.23 13.89 3.15
CA GLN A 301 16.53 14.42 3.62
C GLN A 301 16.97 13.78 4.95
N ASP A 302 16.03 13.39 5.81
CA ASP A 302 16.29 12.72 7.09
C ASP A 302 16.03 11.20 7.01
N GLY A 303 16.26 10.59 5.85
CA GLY A 303 16.08 9.15 5.66
C GLY A 303 17.01 8.35 6.58
N LYS A 304 16.43 7.45 7.38
CA LYS A 304 17.14 6.44 8.19
C LYS A 304 16.96 5.00 7.70
N ILE A 305 15.85 4.72 7.00
CA ILE A 305 15.48 3.41 6.45
C ILE A 305 14.99 3.57 5.02
N TRP A 306 15.35 2.61 4.16
CA TRP A 306 14.89 2.49 2.79
C TRP A 306 14.27 1.13 2.50
N LEU A 307 13.32 1.13 1.59
CA LEU A 307 12.76 -0.10 1.03
C LEU A 307 13.63 -0.58 -0.12
N GLY A 308 14.05 -1.84 -0.07
CA GLY A 308 14.89 -2.47 -1.08
C GLY A 308 14.17 -2.78 -2.39
N ARG A 309 14.93 -3.34 -3.33
CA ARG A 309 14.50 -3.67 -4.70
C ARG A 309 13.29 -4.60 -4.71
N ASN A 310 13.33 -5.70 -3.97
CA ASN A 310 12.30 -6.72 -3.98
C ASN A 310 10.98 -6.21 -3.39
N ILE A 311 11.07 -5.37 -2.35
CA ILE A 311 9.88 -4.74 -1.75
C ILE A 311 9.30 -3.70 -2.69
N THR A 312 10.14 -2.86 -3.28
CA THR A 312 9.73 -1.87 -4.27
C THR A 312 9.05 -2.54 -5.47
N ASN A 313 9.62 -3.62 -5.99
CA ASN A 313 9.02 -4.41 -7.05
C ASN A 313 7.61 -4.90 -6.65
N VAL A 314 7.46 -5.53 -5.49
CA VAL A 314 6.15 -6.04 -5.05
C VAL A 314 5.13 -4.90 -4.86
N LEU A 315 5.56 -3.75 -4.35
CA LEU A 315 4.69 -2.58 -4.18
C LEU A 315 4.16 -2.06 -5.52
N PHE A 316 5.04 -1.95 -6.53
CA PHE A 316 4.65 -1.41 -7.83
C PHE A 316 4.02 -2.44 -8.77
N GLU A 317 4.42 -3.72 -8.71
CA GLU A 317 3.68 -4.83 -9.33
C GLU A 317 2.22 -4.79 -8.86
N LYS A 318 1.99 -4.66 -7.54
CA LYS A 318 0.62 -4.56 -7.02
C LYS A 318 -0.07 -3.28 -7.42
N SER A 319 0.58 -2.12 -7.37
CA SER A 319 -0.06 -0.87 -7.75
C SER A 319 -0.46 -0.81 -9.22
N ASN A 320 0.30 -1.49 -10.10
CA ASN A 320 0.05 -1.50 -11.54
C ASN A 320 -0.88 -2.63 -11.96
N ASP A 321 -0.68 -3.84 -11.43
CA ASP A 321 -1.43 -5.03 -11.84
C ASP A 321 -2.73 -5.23 -11.06
N SER A 322 -2.82 -4.66 -9.86
CA SER A 322 -4.04 -4.64 -9.05
C SER A 322 -4.48 -3.19 -8.81
N PHE A 323 -5.80 -2.95 -8.75
CA PHE A 323 -6.36 -1.63 -8.45
C PHE A 323 -6.10 -1.23 -6.98
N GLN A 324 -4.84 -1.06 -6.60
CA GLN A 324 -4.43 -0.74 -5.24
C GLN A 324 -4.63 0.75 -4.97
N THR A 325 -5.35 1.09 -3.90
CA THR A 325 -5.51 2.48 -3.50
C THR A 325 -4.23 3.01 -2.83
N PRO A 326 -3.98 4.34 -2.83
CA PRO A 326 -2.86 4.95 -2.12
C PRO A 326 -2.83 4.60 -0.62
N GLU A 327 -4.00 4.43 0.02
CA GLU A 327 -4.08 4.00 1.42
C GLU A 327 -3.67 2.54 1.60
N ALA A 328 -4.06 1.65 0.66
CA ALA A 328 -3.60 0.27 0.68
C ALA A 328 -2.07 0.20 0.46
N PHE A 329 -1.52 1.03 -0.42
CA PHE A 329 -0.08 1.18 -0.58
C PHE A 329 0.60 1.63 0.73
N SER A 330 0.06 2.65 1.39
CA SER A 330 0.54 3.12 2.69
C SER A 330 0.54 2.02 3.76
N ARG A 331 -0.51 1.19 3.83
CA ARG A 331 -0.58 0.04 4.75
C ARG A 331 0.50 -0.99 4.46
N THR A 332 0.80 -1.26 3.18
CA THR A 332 1.89 -2.18 2.80
C THR A 332 3.25 -1.61 3.20
N VAL A 333 3.50 -0.32 3.02
CA VAL A 333 4.73 0.34 3.49
C VAL A 333 4.82 0.31 5.02
N LYS A 334 3.72 0.58 5.74
CA LYS A 334 3.66 0.48 7.21
C LYS A 334 4.07 -0.90 7.68
N TYR A 335 3.53 -1.93 7.04
CA TYR A 335 3.85 -3.31 7.37
C TYR A 335 5.32 -3.66 7.08
N ALA A 336 5.92 -3.10 6.04
CA ALA A 336 7.35 -3.27 5.76
C ALA A 336 8.22 -2.68 6.87
N TYR A 337 7.92 -1.45 7.31
CA TYR A 337 8.58 -0.82 8.46
C TYR A 337 8.40 -1.64 9.74
N MET A 338 7.16 -2.04 10.03
CA MET A 338 6.86 -2.88 11.19
C MET A 338 7.64 -4.20 11.15
N SER A 339 7.70 -4.88 10.00
CA SER A 339 8.40 -6.16 9.85
C SER A 339 9.90 -6.01 10.09
N HIS A 340 10.52 -4.93 9.60
CA HIS A 340 11.92 -4.64 9.84
C HIS A 340 12.20 -4.47 11.35
N PHE A 341 11.44 -3.59 12.02
CA PHE A 341 11.60 -3.34 13.46
C PHE A 341 11.09 -4.46 14.35
N PHE A 342 10.28 -5.38 13.85
CA PHE A 342 9.81 -6.51 14.64
C PHE A 342 10.85 -7.64 14.63
N ALA A 343 11.41 -7.97 13.47
CA ALA A 343 12.27 -9.14 13.29
C ALA A 343 13.78 -8.88 13.38
N ASN A 344 14.24 -7.62 13.25
CA ASN A 344 15.67 -7.29 13.28
C ASN A 344 16.08 -6.69 14.65
N PRO A 345 16.96 -7.35 15.45
CA PRO A 345 17.44 -6.78 16.71
C PRO A 345 18.35 -5.57 16.47
N LEU A 346 19.10 -5.54 15.36
CA LEU A 346 20.03 -4.45 15.02
C LEU A 346 19.32 -3.17 14.59
N ALA A 347 18.01 -3.21 14.31
CA ALA A 347 17.21 -2.01 14.03
C ALA A 347 17.22 -1.03 15.20
N VAL A 348 17.59 -1.48 16.40
CA VAL A 348 17.76 -0.63 17.58
C VAL A 348 18.89 0.40 17.41
N LEU A 349 19.87 0.13 16.54
CA LEU A 349 20.97 1.05 16.21
C LEU A 349 20.50 2.29 15.43
N LEU A 350 19.25 2.30 14.96
CA LEU A 350 18.62 3.45 14.30
C LEU A 350 18.00 4.43 15.31
N ALA A 351 17.95 4.07 16.60
CA ALA A 351 17.49 4.93 17.67
C ALA A 351 18.44 6.14 17.83
N ASP A 352 17.87 7.30 18.19
CA ASP A 352 18.67 8.50 18.48
C ASP A 352 19.44 8.38 19.81
N GLU A 353 18.93 7.58 20.75
CA GLU A 353 19.56 7.29 22.03
C GLU A 353 20.24 5.91 21.99
N VAL A 354 21.55 5.91 22.24
CA VAL A 354 22.33 4.67 22.37
C VAL A 354 22.12 4.07 23.76
N VAL A 355 21.49 2.91 23.84
CA VAL A 355 21.35 2.20 25.12
C VAL A 355 22.71 1.62 25.52
N PRO A 356 23.19 1.82 26.76
CA PRO A 356 24.50 1.34 27.19
C PRO A 356 24.69 -0.18 27.06
N SER A 357 23.62 -0.96 27.22
CA SER A 357 23.61 -2.42 27.05
C SER A 357 24.01 -2.89 25.65
N MET A 358 23.88 -2.03 24.63
CA MET A 358 24.22 -2.36 23.24
C MET A 358 25.72 -2.44 22.97
N ARG A 359 26.54 -1.85 23.85
CA ARG A 359 27.99 -1.68 23.61
C ARG A 359 28.79 -2.96 23.81
N GLN A 360 28.19 -4.01 24.37
CA GLN A 360 28.86 -5.26 24.73
C GLN A 360 27.89 -6.44 24.56
N GLY A 361 28.41 -7.60 24.12
CA GLY A 361 27.64 -8.86 24.12
C GLY A 361 26.92 -9.18 22.80
N LEU A 362 25.70 -9.73 22.89
CA LEU A 362 25.01 -10.39 21.77
C LEU A 362 24.70 -9.49 20.58
N VAL A 363 24.55 -8.18 20.80
CA VAL A 363 24.36 -7.20 19.71
C VAL A 363 25.62 -7.11 18.84
N CYS A 364 26.81 -7.09 19.45
CA CYS A 364 28.08 -7.10 18.73
C CYS A 364 28.29 -8.41 17.97
N GLU A 365 27.91 -9.54 18.57
CA GLU A 365 27.90 -10.84 17.87
C GLU A 365 26.92 -10.86 16.69
N ALA A 366 25.73 -10.26 16.84
CA ALA A 366 24.78 -10.15 15.74
C ALA A 366 25.34 -9.30 14.58
N ILE A 367 26.05 -8.20 14.89
CA ILE A 367 26.77 -7.39 13.88
C ILE A 367 27.84 -8.22 13.17
N ARG A 368 28.68 -8.96 13.92
CA ARG A 368 29.73 -9.83 13.36
C ARG A 368 29.19 -10.93 12.44
N ASN A 369 27.95 -11.33 12.68
CA ASN A 369 27.25 -12.34 11.88
C ASN A 369 26.56 -11.80 10.63
N LEU A 370 26.54 -10.48 10.41
CA LEU A 370 26.00 -9.91 9.17
C LEU A 370 26.87 -10.26 7.96
N PRO A 371 26.27 -10.67 6.83
CA PRO A 371 26.98 -10.91 5.58
C PRO A 371 27.80 -9.69 5.12
N SER A 372 27.24 -8.48 5.18
CA SER A 372 27.94 -7.25 4.77
C SER A 372 29.19 -6.96 5.62
N PHE A 373 29.14 -7.25 6.91
CA PHE A 373 30.27 -7.08 7.82
C PHE A 373 31.40 -8.08 7.50
N ARG A 374 31.04 -9.33 7.21
CA ARG A 374 32.01 -10.38 6.85
C ARG A 374 32.73 -10.02 5.55
N PHE A 375 31.98 -9.59 4.53
CA PHE A 375 32.55 -9.12 3.26
C PHE A 375 33.51 -7.94 3.47
N TYR A 376 33.13 -6.96 4.29
CA TYR A 376 34.00 -5.84 4.64
C TYR A 376 35.31 -6.28 5.32
N CYS A 377 35.25 -7.27 6.22
CA CYS A 377 36.44 -7.83 6.85
C CYS A 377 37.35 -8.53 5.84
N GLU A 378 36.78 -9.23 4.86
CA GLU A 378 37.52 -9.87 3.77
C GLU A 378 38.25 -8.82 2.92
N GLU A 379 37.56 -7.75 2.50
CA GLU A 379 38.18 -6.64 1.74
C GLU A 379 39.31 -5.96 2.52
N LEU A 380 39.14 -5.73 3.83
CA LEU A 380 40.19 -5.17 4.67
C LEU A 380 41.42 -6.08 4.78
N ILE A 381 41.23 -7.40 4.80
CA ILE A 381 42.34 -8.37 4.80
C ILE A 381 43.09 -8.29 3.47
N GLU A 382 42.38 -8.24 2.35
CA GLU A 382 42.98 -8.09 1.01
C GLU A 382 43.78 -6.79 0.88
N GLN A 383 43.32 -5.71 1.52
CA GLN A 383 44.01 -4.41 1.58
C GLN A 383 45.21 -4.39 2.55
N GLY A 384 45.46 -5.48 3.28
CA GLY A 384 46.59 -5.61 4.21
C GLY A 384 46.33 -5.09 5.63
N SER A 385 45.08 -4.75 5.96
CA SER A 385 44.66 -4.18 7.25
C SER A 385 44.29 -5.24 8.29
N ALA A 386 45.05 -6.34 8.38
CA ALA A 386 44.75 -7.48 9.25
C ALA A 386 44.66 -7.14 10.76
N LYS A 387 45.37 -6.10 11.22
CA LYS A 387 45.28 -5.61 12.60
C LYS A 387 43.92 -4.99 12.90
N GLN A 388 43.42 -4.15 12.00
CA GLN A 388 42.11 -3.52 12.13
C GLN A 388 40.98 -4.56 12.16
N VAL A 389 41.09 -5.60 11.32
CA VAL A 389 40.11 -6.69 11.32
C VAL A 389 40.13 -7.47 12.64
N ARG A 390 41.31 -7.73 13.19
CA ARG A 390 41.41 -8.34 14.53
C ARG A 390 40.75 -7.47 15.59
N ASP A 391 41.00 -6.16 15.56
CA ASP A 391 40.39 -5.22 16.51
C ASP A 391 38.86 -5.20 16.38
N LEU A 392 38.30 -5.27 15.15
CA LEU A 392 36.86 -5.36 14.93
C LEU A 392 36.24 -6.67 15.46
N LEU A 393 36.99 -7.78 15.42
CA LEU A 393 36.52 -9.08 15.89
C LEU A 393 36.67 -9.26 17.41
N GLU A 394 37.70 -8.70 18.02
CA GLU A 394 38.03 -8.92 19.44
C GLU A 394 37.55 -7.80 20.37
N ASN A 395 37.37 -6.57 19.87
CA ASN A 395 37.01 -5.41 20.70
C ASN A 395 35.62 -4.87 20.37
N ASP A 396 34.66 -5.16 21.25
CA ASP A 396 33.26 -4.71 21.14
C ASP A 396 33.10 -3.18 21.10
N GLU A 397 33.87 -2.43 21.91
CA GLU A 397 33.76 -0.97 21.93
C GLU A 397 34.26 -0.35 20.63
N PHE A 398 35.36 -0.88 20.09
CA PHE A 398 35.90 -0.43 18.81
C PHE A 398 34.96 -0.76 17.66
N LEU A 399 34.45 -2.00 17.62
CA LEU A 399 33.43 -2.43 16.65
C LEU A 399 32.23 -1.50 16.68
N PHE A 400 31.66 -1.26 17.86
CA PHE A 400 30.45 -0.46 18.01
C PHE A 400 30.63 0.98 17.51
N GLN A 401 31.78 1.60 17.81
CA GLN A 401 32.10 2.94 17.33
C GLN A 401 32.22 2.99 15.80
N GLN A 402 32.93 2.02 15.20
CA GLN A 402 33.06 1.91 13.75
C GLN A 402 31.69 1.66 13.08
N CYS A 403 30.86 0.79 13.67
CA CYS A 403 29.52 0.50 13.17
C CYS A 403 28.63 1.75 13.11
N LEU A 404 28.65 2.60 14.15
CA LEU A 404 27.87 3.85 14.14
C LEU A 404 28.35 4.83 13.05
N GLN A 405 29.65 4.87 12.78
CA GLN A 405 30.20 5.69 11.70
C GLN A 405 29.79 5.14 10.33
N HIS A 406 30.00 3.85 10.09
CA HIS A 406 29.60 3.17 8.87
C HIS A 406 28.10 3.24 8.60
N LEU A 407 27.27 3.17 9.65
CA LEU A 407 25.83 3.35 9.55
C LEU A 407 25.46 4.76 9.06
N LYS A 408 26.10 5.81 9.59
CA LYS A 408 25.89 7.19 9.14
C LYS A 408 26.34 7.39 7.69
N ASP A 409 27.48 6.83 7.33
CA ASP A 409 28.04 6.91 5.98
C ASP A 409 27.16 6.17 4.97
N GLY A 410 26.70 4.95 5.31
CA GLY A 410 25.75 4.18 4.49
C GLY A 410 24.41 4.88 4.31
N GLN A 411 23.86 5.46 5.38
CA GLN A 411 22.65 6.28 5.31
C GLN A 411 22.85 7.52 4.42
N GLN A 412 24.01 8.16 4.46
CA GLN A 412 24.31 9.31 3.59
C GLN A 412 24.37 8.88 2.12
N LYS A 413 25.07 7.78 1.81
CA LYS A 413 25.12 7.22 0.45
C LYS A 413 23.73 6.90 -0.08
N MET A 414 22.85 6.33 0.75
CA MET A 414 21.46 6.05 0.35
C MET A 414 20.64 7.32 0.09
N ARG A 415 20.83 8.39 0.89
CA ARG A 415 20.22 9.69 0.61
C ARG A 415 20.70 10.24 -0.74
N ASP A 416 22.00 10.18 -1.00
CA ASP A 416 22.62 10.67 -2.23
C ASP A 416 22.12 9.88 -3.45
N LEU A 417 22.00 8.56 -3.33
CA LEU A 417 21.42 7.67 -4.35
C LEU A 417 20.00 8.11 -4.74
N PHE A 418 19.10 8.32 -3.78
CA PHE A 418 17.72 8.70 -4.09
C PHE A 418 17.58 10.16 -4.56
N GLN A 419 18.48 11.08 -4.15
CA GLN A 419 18.57 12.40 -4.79
C GLN A 419 19.06 12.28 -6.23
N CYS A 420 19.99 11.38 -6.51
CA CYS A 420 20.47 11.09 -7.85
C CYS A 420 19.35 10.50 -8.74
N VAL A 421 18.57 9.54 -8.24
CA VAL A 421 17.39 9.01 -8.94
C VAL A 421 16.37 10.11 -9.27
N LYS A 422 16.10 11.01 -8.32
CA LYS A 422 15.22 12.15 -8.54
C LYS A 422 15.77 13.10 -9.61
N LEU A 423 17.08 13.38 -9.58
CA LEU A 423 17.75 14.18 -10.61
C LEU A 423 17.62 13.52 -11.98
N THR A 424 17.92 12.22 -12.10
CA THR A 424 17.77 11.44 -13.34
C THR A 424 16.34 11.53 -13.87
N HIS A 425 15.33 11.36 -13.02
CA HIS A 425 13.92 11.51 -13.41
C HIS A 425 13.60 12.90 -13.96
N LEU A 426 14.08 13.97 -13.29
CA LEU A 426 13.88 15.35 -13.72
C LEU A 426 14.60 15.66 -15.04
N LEU A 427 15.83 15.18 -15.21
CA LEU A 427 16.62 15.34 -16.43
C LEU A 427 15.94 14.63 -17.62
N LEU A 428 15.50 13.38 -17.46
CA LEU A 428 14.78 12.67 -18.53
C LEU A 428 13.51 13.40 -18.97
N LYS A 429 12.76 13.99 -18.02
CA LYS A 429 11.54 14.75 -18.30
C LYS A 429 11.86 16.07 -19.00
N LYS A 430 12.87 16.81 -18.54
CA LYS A 430 13.27 18.11 -19.09
C LYS A 430 13.89 18.00 -20.48
N LEU A 431 14.70 16.97 -20.70
CA LEU A 431 15.35 16.69 -21.98
C LEU A 431 14.42 15.96 -22.95
N SER A 432 13.19 15.61 -22.54
CA SER A 432 12.19 14.90 -23.35
C SER A 432 12.70 13.58 -23.96
N LEU A 433 13.63 12.90 -23.28
CA LEU A 433 14.31 11.71 -23.79
C LEU A 433 13.39 10.48 -23.82
N VAL A 434 12.38 10.45 -22.93
CA VAL A 434 11.44 9.34 -22.82
C VAL A 434 10.01 9.87 -22.69
N LYS A 435 9.05 9.19 -23.34
CA LYS A 435 7.63 9.57 -23.33
C LYS A 435 6.94 9.39 -21.97
N LYS A 436 7.37 8.39 -21.19
CA LYS A 436 6.92 8.13 -19.82
C LYS A 436 8.11 7.67 -18.99
N THR A 437 8.45 8.41 -17.94
CA THR A 437 9.41 7.98 -16.94
C THR A 437 8.68 7.71 -15.65
N SER A 438 8.86 6.51 -15.11
CA SER A 438 8.40 6.21 -13.76
C SER A 438 9.55 6.39 -12.77
N ILE A 439 9.31 7.08 -11.66
CA ILE A 439 10.28 7.14 -10.57
C ILE A 439 10.54 5.74 -10.00
N SER A 440 9.52 4.87 -10.02
CA SER A 440 9.64 3.50 -9.52
C SER A 440 10.62 2.64 -10.31
N GLU A 441 10.56 2.70 -11.64
CA GLU A 441 11.47 1.94 -12.51
C GLU A 441 12.93 2.39 -12.32
N LEU A 442 13.15 3.71 -12.22
CA LEU A 442 14.47 4.26 -11.95
C LEU A 442 14.98 3.84 -10.57
N SER A 443 14.13 3.86 -9.55
CA SER A 443 14.49 3.39 -8.20
C SER A 443 14.80 1.90 -8.18
N ILE A 444 14.04 1.06 -8.88
CA ILE A 444 14.30 -0.39 -8.98
C ILE A 444 15.67 -0.64 -9.60
N ARG A 445 16.02 0.06 -10.69
CA ARG A 445 17.33 -0.06 -11.34
C ARG A 445 18.47 0.50 -10.48
N ALA A 446 18.24 1.58 -9.75
CA ALA A 446 19.24 2.13 -8.83
C ALA A 446 19.51 1.17 -7.67
N LEU A 447 18.46 0.60 -7.08
CA LEU A 447 18.55 -0.37 -5.99
C LEU A 447 19.14 -1.72 -6.42
N SER A 448 19.28 -1.97 -7.72
CA SER A 448 19.94 -3.16 -8.28
C SER A 448 21.36 -2.91 -8.80
N GLY A 449 21.85 -1.66 -8.73
CA GLY A 449 23.14 -1.27 -9.34
C GLY A 449 23.11 -1.17 -10.87
N GLU A 450 21.96 -1.39 -11.52
CA GLU A 450 21.85 -1.42 -13.00
C GLU A 450 21.64 -0.02 -13.61
N LEU A 451 21.41 1.03 -12.79
CA LEU A 451 21.09 2.36 -13.31
C LEU A 451 22.29 3.04 -13.97
N GLN A 452 23.50 2.87 -13.43
CA GLN A 452 24.72 3.51 -13.95
C GLN A 452 24.99 3.12 -15.41
N ASP A 453 24.92 1.82 -15.71
CA ASP A 453 25.16 1.25 -17.04
C ASP A 453 23.92 1.31 -17.96
N SER A 454 22.83 1.91 -17.50
CA SER A 454 21.59 1.95 -18.26
C SER A 454 21.68 2.92 -19.45
N PRO A 455 20.95 2.64 -20.55
CA PRO A 455 20.88 3.55 -21.69
C PRO A 455 20.33 4.94 -21.31
N LEU A 456 19.56 5.02 -20.21
CA LEU A 456 18.98 6.26 -19.73
C LEU A 456 20.07 7.25 -19.26
N VAL A 457 21.06 6.77 -18.50
CA VAL A 457 22.16 7.62 -18.03
C VAL A 457 23.05 8.00 -19.20
N THR A 458 23.35 7.07 -20.12
CA THR A 458 24.14 7.38 -21.31
C THR A 458 23.45 8.43 -22.20
N ASP A 459 22.13 8.34 -22.38
CA ASP A 459 21.36 9.29 -23.18
C ASP A 459 21.32 10.68 -22.53
N ILE A 460 21.24 10.75 -21.19
CA ILE A 460 21.35 12.01 -20.43
C ILE A 460 22.73 12.63 -20.65
N LEU A 461 23.81 11.86 -20.47
CA LEU A 461 25.18 12.36 -20.65
C LEU A 461 25.44 12.83 -22.09
N GLN A 462 24.98 12.08 -23.09
CA GLN A 462 25.09 12.49 -24.50
C GLN A 462 24.30 13.78 -24.77
N SER A 463 23.10 13.90 -24.22
CA SER A 463 22.26 15.10 -24.37
C SER A 463 22.86 16.30 -23.65
N ALA A 464 23.50 16.08 -22.50
CA ALA A 464 24.18 17.11 -21.72
C ALA A 464 25.27 17.83 -22.52
N LYS A 465 25.97 17.13 -23.44
CA LYS A 465 26.97 17.75 -24.34
C LYS A 465 26.38 18.70 -25.37
N THR A 466 25.08 18.60 -25.64
CA THR A 466 24.37 19.38 -26.68
C THR A 466 23.40 20.42 -26.11
N LEU A 467 23.46 20.69 -24.80
CA LEU A 467 22.59 21.68 -24.15
C LEU A 467 22.84 23.09 -24.67
N ASP A 468 21.76 23.83 -24.87
CA ASP A 468 21.82 25.26 -25.13
C ASP A 468 21.78 26.07 -23.81
N SER A 469 22.12 27.35 -23.86
CA SER A 469 22.24 28.17 -22.64
C SER A 469 20.96 28.24 -21.82
N ASN A 470 19.79 28.26 -22.47
CA ASN A 470 18.51 28.34 -21.77
C ASN A 470 18.22 27.03 -21.03
N THR A 471 18.42 25.89 -21.69
CA THR A 471 18.23 24.58 -21.09
C THR A 471 19.28 24.29 -20.01
N LEU A 472 20.53 24.73 -20.16
CA LEU A 472 21.54 24.61 -19.11
C LEU A 472 21.14 25.39 -17.86
N LEU A 473 20.62 26.61 -18.00
CA LEU A 473 20.15 27.40 -16.86
C LEU A 473 19.01 26.68 -16.12
N GLU A 474 18.05 26.12 -16.85
CA GLU A 474 17.00 25.29 -16.25
C GLU A 474 17.57 24.06 -15.53
N VAL A 475 18.55 23.38 -16.12
CA VAL A 475 19.21 22.22 -15.53
C VAL A 475 19.96 22.59 -14.25
N LEU A 476 20.70 23.71 -14.24
CA LEU A 476 21.42 24.19 -13.06
C LEU A 476 20.48 24.53 -11.90
N ASN A 477 19.24 24.92 -12.18
CA ASN A 477 18.23 25.24 -11.16
C ASN A 477 17.58 24.00 -10.52
N ILE A 478 17.67 22.83 -11.15
CA ILE A 478 17.08 21.59 -10.63
C ILE A 478 18.08 20.65 -9.94
N LEU A 479 19.36 21.02 -9.89
CA LEU A 479 20.41 20.19 -9.30
C LEU A 479 20.20 20.03 -7.78
N PRO A 480 20.42 18.82 -7.23
CA PRO A 480 20.38 18.61 -5.79
C PRO A 480 21.55 19.34 -5.11
N SER A 481 21.38 19.72 -3.84
CA SER A 481 22.43 20.38 -3.03
C SER A 481 23.75 19.58 -3.00
N THR A 482 23.65 18.25 -2.99
CA THR A 482 24.79 17.31 -3.06
C THR A 482 25.72 17.54 -4.27
N LEU A 483 25.17 18.07 -5.35
CA LEU A 483 25.91 18.44 -6.57
C LEU A 483 26.10 19.96 -6.65
N ALA A 484 25.05 20.74 -6.38
CA ALA A 484 25.02 22.20 -6.47
C ALA A 484 26.07 22.89 -5.58
N ASP A 485 26.32 22.35 -4.39
CA ASP A 485 27.24 22.94 -3.41
C ASP A 485 28.71 22.56 -3.65
N ARG A 486 29.00 21.71 -4.65
CA ARG A 486 30.39 21.36 -4.98
C ARG A 486 31.12 22.60 -5.49
N PRO A 487 32.33 22.91 -4.98
CA PRO A 487 33.04 24.14 -5.31
C PRO A 487 33.36 24.24 -6.81
N LYS A 488 33.67 23.10 -7.44
CA LYS A 488 33.92 23.03 -8.89
C LYS A 488 32.69 23.40 -9.71
N LEU A 489 31.49 23.06 -9.24
CA LEU A 489 30.25 23.39 -9.95
C LEU A 489 29.83 24.84 -9.70
N GLN A 490 30.07 25.37 -8.51
CA GLN A 490 29.85 26.79 -8.23
C GLN A 490 30.73 27.68 -9.13
N GLN A 491 31.98 27.28 -9.37
CA GLN A 491 32.87 27.95 -10.34
C GLN A 491 32.27 27.92 -11.75
N VAL A 492 31.85 26.75 -12.24
CA VAL A 492 31.20 26.59 -13.55
C VAL A 492 29.94 27.48 -13.66
N LYS A 493 29.13 27.57 -12.60
CA LYS A 493 27.95 28.43 -12.55
C LYS A 493 28.31 29.91 -12.61
N THR A 494 29.31 30.37 -11.85
CA THR A 494 29.74 31.77 -11.89
C THR A 494 30.31 32.19 -13.25
N GLU A 495 31.07 31.30 -13.90
CA GLU A 495 31.60 31.56 -15.24
C GLU A 495 30.49 31.57 -16.30
N PHE A 496 29.50 30.68 -16.16
CA PHE A 496 28.32 30.66 -17.01
C PHE A 496 27.47 31.93 -16.86
N ASP A 497 27.22 32.38 -15.63
CA ASP A 497 26.47 33.61 -15.36
C ASP A 497 27.20 34.85 -15.94
N ALA A 498 28.52 34.90 -15.81
CA ALA A 498 29.34 35.96 -16.42
C ALA A 498 29.27 35.93 -17.96
N LEU A 499 29.31 34.74 -18.57
CA LEU A 499 29.22 34.57 -20.02
C LEU A 499 27.85 35.03 -20.55
N ILE A 500 26.75 34.65 -19.87
CA ILE A 500 25.39 35.11 -20.22
C ILE A 500 25.25 36.62 -20.09
N GLN A 501 25.79 37.24 -19.04
CA GLN A 501 25.72 38.69 -18.86
C GLN A 501 26.48 39.47 -19.94
N SER A 502 27.57 38.89 -20.46
CA SER A 502 28.37 39.50 -21.52
C SER A 502 27.79 39.30 -22.93
N TYR A 503 26.88 38.34 -23.09
CA TYR A 503 26.34 37.95 -24.38
C TYR A 503 25.18 38.86 -24.84
N GLN A 504 25.33 39.49 -26.01
CA GLN A 504 24.33 40.41 -26.61
C GLN A 504 23.50 39.79 -27.75
N GLY A 505 23.62 38.48 -28.00
CA GLY A 505 22.88 37.81 -29.07
C GLY A 505 21.42 37.49 -28.70
N THR A 506 20.56 37.42 -29.72
CA THR A 506 19.14 37.04 -29.57
C THR A 506 18.89 35.54 -29.56
N GLU A 507 19.85 34.73 -29.98
CA GLU A 507 19.76 33.27 -29.98
C GLU A 507 20.52 32.67 -28.79
N PRO A 508 20.09 31.51 -28.24
CA PRO A 508 20.82 30.88 -27.13
C PRO A 508 22.20 30.38 -27.59
N LEU A 509 23.19 30.45 -26.68
CA LEU A 509 24.51 29.86 -26.92
C LEU A 509 24.37 28.35 -27.09
N ARG A 510 25.10 27.80 -28.05
CA ARG A 510 25.07 26.38 -28.44
C ARG A 510 26.48 25.82 -28.49
N THR A 511 26.63 24.55 -28.14
CA THR A 511 27.94 23.89 -28.12
C THR A 511 28.42 23.53 -29.52
N ALA A 512 29.72 23.27 -29.64
CA ALA A 512 30.33 22.76 -30.87
C ALA A 512 29.78 21.39 -31.33
N TYR A 513 29.03 20.69 -30.45
CA TYR A 513 28.45 19.38 -30.72
C TYR A 513 27.03 19.46 -31.33
N ASP A 514 26.44 20.65 -31.39
CA ASP A 514 25.11 20.84 -32.01
C ASP A 514 25.16 20.54 -33.52
N LYS A 515 24.16 19.79 -33.99
CA LYS A 515 23.97 19.43 -35.41
C LYS A 515 23.89 20.66 -36.31
N ARG A 516 23.42 21.81 -35.79
CA ARG A 516 23.34 23.09 -36.54
C ARG A 516 24.71 23.68 -36.90
N HIS A 517 25.77 23.32 -36.18
CA HIS A 517 27.15 23.72 -36.48
C HIS A 517 27.89 22.73 -37.39
N SER A 518 27.22 21.64 -37.82
CA SER A 518 27.76 20.70 -38.80
C SER A 518 27.51 21.18 -40.23
N VAL A 519 28.59 21.39 -40.99
CA VAL A 519 28.53 21.80 -42.40
C VAL A 519 28.75 20.56 -43.26
N VAL A 520 27.82 20.29 -44.18
CA VAL A 520 27.97 19.19 -45.13
C VAL A 520 28.76 19.71 -46.34
N ALA A 521 30.02 19.28 -46.46
CA ALA A 521 30.87 19.59 -47.59
C ALA A 521 30.76 18.46 -48.63
N THR A 522 30.25 18.79 -49.82
CA THR A 522 30.13 17.87 -50.95
C THR A 522 31.45 17.86 -51.73
N THR A 523 32.20 16.76 -51.69
CA THR A 523 33.38 16.56 -52.55
C THR A 523 33.06 15.56 -53.65
N VAL A 524 33.23 15.97 -54.90
CA VAL A 524 33.05 15.08 -56.06
C VAL A 524 34.39 14.44 -56.39
N VAL A 525 34.51 13.13 -56.17
CA VAL A 525 35.71 12.36 -56.52
C VAL A 525 35.28 11.26 -57.49
N GLN A 526 35.80 11.28 -58.73
CA GLN A 526 35.54 10.29 -59.78
C GLN A 526 34.05 9.97 -60.00
N GLN A 527 33.24 11.00 -60.32
CA GLN A 527 31.80 10.89 -60.61
C GLN A 527 30.92 10.32 -59.47
N ARG A 528 31.46 10.08 -58.27
CA ARG A 528 30.69 9.77 -57.07
C ARG A 528 30.78 10.93 -56.08
N VAL A 529 29.63 11.41 -55.64
CA VAL A 529 29.52 12.47 -54.63
C VAL A 529 29.81 11.86 -53.26
N LYS A 530 30.91 12.28 -52.61
CA LYS A 530 31.19 11.96 -51.21
C LYS A 530 30.80 13.16 -50.35
N LEU A 531 29.85 12.95 -49.45
CA LEU A 531 29.43 13.93 -48.46
C LEU A 531 30.37 13.81 -47.25
N SER A 532 31.25 14.78 -47.05
CA SER A 532 32.10 14.89 -45.87
C SER A 532 31.51 15.91 -44.90
N LYS A 533 31.36 15.56 -43.60
CA LYS A 533 30.91 16.51 -42.57
C LYS A 533 32.11 17.30 -42.06
N GLY A 534 32.11 18.62 -42.22
CA GLY A 534 33.08 19.56 -41.65
C GLY A 534 32.49 20.35 -40.48
N LYS A 535 33.32 20.81 -39.54
CA LYS A 535 32.89 21.70 -38.44
C LYS A 535 32.96 23.17 -38.88
N ALA A 536 31.92 23.96 -38.64
CA ALA A 536 31.95 25.40 -38.87
C ALA A 536 32.96 26.11 -37.95
N LYS A 537 33.52 27.25 -38.37
CA LYS A 537 34.25 28.16 -37.45
C LYS A 537 33.24 28.73 -36.46
N LEU A 538 33.32 28.31 -35.20
CA LEU A 538 32.44 28.79 -34.13
C LEU A 538 32.91 30.17 -33.62
N PRO A 539 31.97 31.09 -33.28
CA PRO A 539 32.28 32.31 -32.55
C PRO A 539 32.94 32.02 -31.20
N GLN A 540 33.71 32.98 -30.67
CA GLN A 540 34.51 32.79 -29.46
C GLN A 540 33.63 32.47 -28.24
N GLU A 541 32.48 33.12 -28.13
CA GLU A 541 31.50 32.93 -27.05
C GLU A 541 30.94 31.50 -27.03
N HIS A 542 30.75 30.89 -28.20
CA HIS A 542 30.31 29.49 -28.34
C HIS A 542 31.42 28.49 -27.98
N VAL A 543 32.70 28.86 -28.18
CA VAL A 543 33.84 28.04 -27.76
C VAL A 543 33.98 28.07 -26.24
N GLU A 544 33.88 29.25 -25.62
CA GLU A 544 33.87 29.41 -24.16
C GLU A 544 32.69 28.66 -23.52
N TYR A 545 31.49 28.77 -24.12
CA TYR A 545 30.33 27.99 -23.70
C TYR A 545 30.55 26.47 -23.80
N THR A 546 31.22 26.00 -24.86
CA THR A 546 31.53 24.57 -25.01
C THR A 546 32.46 24.08 -23.89
N GLN A 547 33.45 24.88 -23.47
CA GLN A 547 34.34 24.53 -22.35
C GLN A 547 33.61 24.49 -21.00
N ILE A 548 32.60 25.35 -20.80
CA ILE A 548 31.72 25.30 -19.62
C ILE A 548 30.92 24.01 -19.62
N ILE A 549 30.32 23.64 -20.76
CA ILE A 549 29.55 22.39 -20.89
C ILE A 549 30.44 21.15 -20.71
N ASP A 550 31.66 21.12 -21.24
CA ASP A 550 32.56 19.97 -21.08
C ASP A 550 32.92 19.74 -19.60
N ARG A 551 33.16 20.84 -18.85
CA ARG A 551 33.39 20.76 -17.40
C ARG A 551 32.13 20.35 -16.64
N PHE A 552 30.97 20.90 -17.00
CA PHE A 552 29.69 20.48 -16.42
C PHE A 552 29.41 19.00 -16.66
N HIS A 553 29.61 18.52 -17.89
CA HIS A 553 29.47 17.12 -18.26
C HIS A 553 30.39 16.22 -17.43
N ALA A 554 31.68 16.56 -17.33
CA ALA A 554 32.62 15.78 -16.53
C ALA A 554 32.24 15.73 -15.04
N LEU A 555 31.70 16.82 -14.49
CA LEU A 555 31.20 16.85 -13.11
C LEU A 555 29.94 16.00 -12.94
N LEU A 556 29.04 16.00 -13.92
CA LEU A 556 27.81 15.20 -13.89
C LEU A 556 28.11 13.70 -14.04
N GLU A 557 29.02 13.33 -14.94
CA GLU A 557 29.51 11.97 -15.13
C GLU A 557 30.16 11.43 -13.85
N ALA A 558 31.11 12.17 -13.28
CA ALA A 558 31.72 11.81 -11.99
C ALA A 558 30.72 11.74 -10.84
N TYR A 559 29.66 12.55 -10.86
CA TYR A 559 28.59 12.48 -9.86
C TYR A 559 27.79 11.18 -9.99
N PHE A 560 27.41 10.77 -11.20
CA PHE A 560 26.70 9.49 -11.41
C PHE A 560 27.57 8.30 -11.00
N GLU A 561 28.85 8.28 -11.38
CA GLU A 561 29.78 7.20 -11.01
C GLU A 561 29.99 7.08 -9.50
N GLN A 562 30.03 8.20 -8.76
CA GLN A 562 30.23 8.20 -7.31
C GLN A 562 28.97 7.89 -6.51
N THR A 563 27.78 8.11 -7.07
CA THR A 563 26.52 8.04 -6.31
C THR A 563 25.66 6.83 -6.67
N LEU A 564 25.79 6.28 -7.87
CA LEU A 564 25.04 5.12 -8.34
C LEU A 564 25.76 3.80 -8.00
N GLU A 565 26.28 3.68 -6.77
CA GLU A 565 26.85 2.44 -6.24
C GLU A 565 25.73 1.45 -5.87
N THR A 566 26.03 0.15 -5.91
CA THR A 566 25.10 -0.91 -5.51
C THR A 566 24.83 -0.87 -4.00
N PRO A 567 23.57 -0.69 -3.55
CA PRO A 567 23.26 -0.58 -2.11
C PRO A 567 23.61 -1.82 -1.28
N GLN A 568 23.62 -3.01 -1.90
CA GLN A 568 23.94 -4.27 -1.25
C GLN A 568 25.45 -4.41 -0.93
N ASP A 569 26.30 -3.61 -1.59
CA ASP A 569 27.74 -3.59 -1.33
C ASP A 569 28.09 -2.66 -0.15
N LEU A 570 27.10 -1.91 0.37
CA LEU A 570 27.29 -1.08 1.54
C LEU A 570 27.40 -1.94 2.80
N ILE A 571 28.40 -1.61 3.62
CA ILE A 571 28.60 -2.21 4.94
C ILE A 571 27.38 -1.92 5.85
N LEU A 572 26.90 -2.94 6.57
CA LEU A 572 25.73 -2.88 7.46
C LEU A 572 24.41 -2.47 6.79
N HIS A 573 24.27 -2.65 5.47
CA HIS A 573 23.05 -2.27 4.77
C HIS A 573 21.80 -2.96 5.32
N GLU A 574 21.91 -4.17 5.89
CA GLU A 574 20.78 -4.91 6.47
C GLU A 574 20.09 -4.17 7.62
N ILE A 575 20.77 -3.20 8.23
CA ILE A 575 20.24 -2.36 9.31
C ILE A 575 19.34 -1.25 8.76
N PHE A 576 19.67 -0.65 7.60
CA PHE A 576 18.93 0.51 7.07
C PHE A 576 18.23 0.25 5.73
N LEU A 577 18.46 -0.91 5.10
CA LEU A 577 17.84 -1.34 3.86
C LEU A 577 17.03 -2.61 4.13
N PHE A 578 15.71 -2.51 4.02
CA PHE A 578 14.83 -3.67 4.20
C PHE A 578 14.43 -4.25 2.85
N ASP A 579 14.81 -5.51 2.56
CA ASP A 579 14.56 -6.14 1.26
C ASP A 579 13.89 -7.54 1.33
N MET A 580 13.29 -7.88 2.47
CA MET A 580 12.63 -9.17 2.66
C MET A 580 11.26 -9.25 1.95
N ARG A 581 11.18 -10.03 0.86
CA ARG A 581 9.96 -10.19 0.05
C ARG A 581 8.87 -11.02 0.72
N ASN A 582 9.24 -12.10 1.41
CA ASN A 582 8.30 -13.15 1.81
C ASN A 582 7.19 -12.66 2.76
N PRO A 583 7.48 -11.90 3.84
CA PRO A 583 6.44 -11.44 4.76
C PRO A 583 5.37 -10.59 4.05
N LEU A 584 5.78 -9.75 3.11
CA LEU A 584 4.86 -8.88 2.37
C LEU A 584 4.01 -9.66 1.36
N LYS A 585 4.62 -10.63 0.67
CA LYS A 585 3.93 -11.42 -0.35
C LYS A 585 2.87 -12.32 0.29
N GLU A 586 3.19 -12.97 1.41
CA GLU A 586 2.26 -13.88 2.09
C GLU A 586 1.04 -13.15 2.66
N ILE A 587 1.24 -11.94 3.20
CA ILE A 587 0.17 -11.21 3.91
C ILE A 587 -0.71 -10.40 2.97
N PHE A 588 -0.10 -9.70 2.00
CA PHE A 588 -0.85 -8.84 1.09
C PHE A 588 -1.20 -9.53 -0.24
N SER A 589 -0.68 -10.73 -0.51
CA SER A 589 -1.07 -11.57 -1.65
C SER A 589 -1.18 -13.03 -1.23
N PRO A 590 -2.03 -13.34 -0.23
CA PRO A 590 -2.17 -14.70 0.25
C PRO A 590 -2.67 -15.59 -0.88
N ARG A 591 -2.07 -16.78 -0.99
CA ARG A 591 -2.50 -17.83 -1.93
C ARG A 591 -3.12 -18.98 -1.15
N PRO A 592 -4.28 -18.79 -0.49
CA PRO A 592 -4.87 -19.81 0.38
C PRO A 592 -5.22 -21.07 -0.41
N ARG A 593 -5.65 -20.92 -1.67
CA ARG A 593 -5.89 -22.05 -2.58
C ARG A 593 -4.63 -22.90 -2.79
N PHE A 594 -3.53 -22.27 -3.18
CA PHE A 594 -2.25 -22.97 -3.38
C PHE A 594 -1.77 -23.64 -2.08
N ALA A 595 -1.89 -22.97 -0.93
CA ALA A 595 -1.49 -23.53 0.36
C ALA A 595 -2.31 -24.78 0.72
N VAL A 596 -3.64 -24.74 0.52
CA VAL A 596 -4.51 -25.90 0.77
C VAL A 596 -4.22 -27.04 -0.22
N GLU A 597 -4.08 -26.75 -1.52
CA GLU A 597 -3.71 -27.75 -2.53
C GLU A 597 -2.35 -28.37 -2.21
N ARG A 598 -1.34 -27.57 -1.85
CA ARG A 598 0.00 -28.05 -1.51
C ARG A 598 -0.01 -28.91 -0.25
N ALA A 599 -0.74 -28.51 0.79
CA ALA A 599 -0.85 -29.27 2.03
C ALA A 599 -1.58 -30.62 1.81
N LEU A 600 -2.60 -30.66 0.94
CA LEU A 600 -3.31 -31.90 0.63
C LEU A 600 -2.54 -32.79 -0.35
N SER A 601 -1.81 -32.22 -1.32
CA SER A 601 -0.98 -32.99 -2.24
C SER A 601 0.31 -33.50 -1.60
N ASN A 602 1.00 -32.67 -0.81
CA ASN A 602 2.29 -32.97 -0.18
C ASN A 602 2.25 -32.60 1.31
N PRO A 603 1.60 -33.41 2.17
CA PRO A 603 1.42 -33.10 3.59
C PRO A 603 2.75 -33.02 4.37
N PHE A 604 3.78 -33.75 3.94
CA PHE A 604 5.09 -33.79 4.60
C PHE A 604 5.95 -32.53 4.38
N ASP A 605 5.51 -31.59 3.55
CA ASP A 605 6.11 -30.24 3.55
C ASP A 605 5.84 -29.49 4.86
N TYR A 606 4.75 -29.85 5.55
CA TYR A 606 4.30 -29.22 6.81
C TYR A 606 4.44 -30.15 8.02
N LEU A 607 4.37 -31.46 7.80
CA LEU A 607 4.50 -32.47 8.84
C LEU A 607 5.93 -33.02 8.87
N ILE A 608 6.59 -32.91 10.02
CA ILE A 608 7.89 -33.55 10.26
C ILE A 608 7.67 -35.07 10.25
N SER A 609 8.40 -35.80 9.41
CA SER A 609 8.40 -37.26 9.35
C SER A 609 9.71 -37.80 9.91
N ASP A 610 9.65 -38.67 10.93
CA ASP A 610 10.81 -39.25 11.62
C ASP A 610 11.61 -40.28 10.78
N SER A 611 11.18 -40.57 9.55
CA SER A 611 11.78 -41.61 8.69
C SER A 611 12.44 -41.01 7.44
N PRO A 612 13.78 -41.12 7.30
CA PRO A 612 14.56 -40.48 6.22
C PRO A 612 14.36 -41.12 4.83
N GLU A 613 13.81 -42.32 4.72
CA GLU A 613 13.51 -42.98 3.43
C GLU A 613 12.27 -42.42 2.71
N LYS A 614 11.49 -41.55 3.36
CA LYS A 614 10.18 -41.10 2.85
C LYS A 614 10.23 -39.84 1.97
N SER A 615 11.41 -39.25 1.74
CA SER A 615 11.55 -38.05 0.90
C SER A 615 11.47 -38.34 -0.61
N GLU A 616 11.84 -39.55 -1.07
CA GLU A 616 11.66 -39.97 -2.47
C GLU A 616 10.28 -40.60 -2.73
N ALA A 617 9.61 -41.07 -1.67
CA ALA A 617 8.25 -41.62 -1.71
C ALA A 617 7.15 -40.54 -1.68
N ALA A 618 7.50 -39.26 -1.58
CA ALA A 618 6.54 -38.13 -1.56
C ALA A 618 5.63 -38.06 -2.81
N ALA A 619 6.01 -38.73 -3.91
CA ALA A 619 5.20 -38.82 -5.13
C ALA A 619 4.19 -39.99 -5.16
N ARG A 620 4.21 -40.90 -4.17
CA ARG A 620 3.27 -42.05 -4.12
C ARG A 620 2.28 -41.89 -2.97
N VAL A 621 1.01 -42.16 -3.27
CA VAL A 621 -0.06 -42.24 -2.26
C VAL A 621 0.30 -43.35 -1.26
N SER A 622 0.33 -43.02 0.04
CA SER A 622 0.72 -43.95 1.12
C SER A 622 -0.28 -43.85 2.27
N ALA A 623 -0.56 -44.98 2.94
CA ALA A 623 -1.44 -45.01 4.11
C ALA A 623 -0.85 -44.28 5.34
N ASN A 624 0.45 -43.92 5.28
CA ASN A 624 1.10 -43.07 6.28
C ASN A 624 0.74 -41.57 6.16
N GLN A 625 0.04 -41.18 5.09
CA GLN A 625 -0.44 -39.81 4.91
C GLN A 625 -1.77 -39.59 5.65
N PRO A 626 -2.12 -38.33 5.98
CA PRO A 626 -3.46 -38.02 6.45
C PRO A 626 -4.55 -38.50 5.48
N ALA A 627 -5.63 -39.10 6.01
CA ALA A 627 -6.73 -39.64 5.22
C ALA A 627 -7.31 -38.63 4.20
N THR A 628 -7.38 -37.36 4.58
CA THR A 628 -7.89 -36.28 3.71
C THR A 628 -6.96 -35.99 2.52
N SER A 629 -5.64 -36.14 2.71
CA SER A 629 -4.64 -36.01 1.63
C SER A 629 -4.72 -37.19 0.65
N ILE A 630 -4.85 -38.41 1.16
CA ILE A 630 -5.04 -39.63 0.34
C ILE A 630 -6.30 -39.48 -0.52
N LEU A 631 -7.42 -39.13 0.10
CA LEU A 631 -8.68 -38.95 -0.60
C LEU A 631 -8.60 -37.82 -1.63
N TYR A 632 -7.87 -36.75 -1.33
CA TYR A 632 -7.64 -35.64 -2.26
C TYR A 632 -6.80 -36.05 -3.48
N GLN A 633 -5.73 -36.83 -3.30
CA GLN A 633 -4.90 -37.32 -4.40
C GLN A 633 -5.72 -38.25 -5.34
N LEU A 634 -6.49 -39.18 -4.77
CA LEU A 634 -7.42 -40.03 -5.54
C LEU A 634 -8.51 -39.21 -6.23
N TYR A 635 -9.00 -38.17 -5.54
CA TYR A 635 -9.90 -37.20 -6.12
C TYR A 635 -9.26 -36.47 -7.30
N LEU A 636 -7.96 -36.14 -7.31
CA LEU A 636 -7.33 -35.46 -8.46
C LEU A 636 -7.31 -36.36 -9.71
N GLU A 637 -7.10 -37.65 -9.55
CA GLU A 637 -7.06 -38.65 -10.63
C GLU A 637 -8.44 -38.95 -11.24
N SER A 638 -9.51 -38.64 -10.51
CA SER A 638 -10.89 -38.94 -10.94
C SER A 638 -11.45 -37.94 -11.96
N GLY A 639 -12.53 -38.33 -12.66
CA GLY A 639 -13.27 -37.43 -13.55
C GLY A 639 -14.06 -36.32 -12.83
N SER A 640 -14.77 -35.48 -13.59
CA SER A 640 -15.59 -34.38 -13.07
C SER A 640 -16.83 -34.84 -12.26
N LEU A 641 -17.31 -36.05 -12.55
CA LEU A 641 -18.31 -36.78 -11.77
C LEU A 641 -17.64 -38.04 -11.24
N VAL A 642 -17.64 -38.19 -9.92
CA VAL A 642 -16.96 -39.28 -9.22
C VAL A 642 -18.02 -40.17 -8.60
N ASN A 643 -17.97 -41.47 -8.89
CA ASN A 643 -18.76 -42.47 -8.17
C ASN A 643 -18.18 -42.64 -6.78
N VAL A 644 -19.01 -42.50 -5.73
CA VAL A 644 -18.55 -42.60 -4.34
C VAL A 644 -18.02 -43.99 -4.02
N TYR A 645 -18.62 -45.03 -4.61
CA TYR A 645 -18.20 -46.41 -4.37
C TYR A 645 -16.80 -46.67 -4.93
N ASP A 646 -16.52 -46.24 -6.16
CA ASP A 646 -15.21 -46.41 -6.79
C ASP A 646 -14.13 -45.64 -6.01
N LEU A 647 -14.46 -44.44 -5.53
CA LEU A 647 -13.57 -43.64 -4.71
C LEU A 647 -13.29 -44.30 -3.34
N TRP A 648 -14.30 -44.89 -2.71
CA TRP A 648 -14.13 -45.69 -1.49
C TRP A 648 -13.23 -46.90 -1.72
N GLN A 649 -13.46 -47.66 -2.79
CA GLN A 649 -12.64 -48.84 -3.12
C GLN A 649 -11.17 -48.46 -3.38
N ALA A 650 -10.93 -47.37 -4.12
CA ALA A 650 -9.58 -46.85 -4.35
C ALA A 650 -8.92 -46.38 -3.04
N PHE A 651 -9.68 -45.74 -2.16
CA PHE A 651 -9.19 -45.32 -0.84
C PHE A 651 -8.83 -46.52 0.04
N TYR A 652 -9.69 -47.54 0.10
CA TYR A 652 -9.47 -48.75 0.88
C TYR A 652 -8.24 -49.53 0.41
N ALA A 653 -8.03 -49.63 -0.91
CA ALA A 653 -6.90 -50.33 -1.50
C ALA A 653 -5.53 -49.76 -1.06
N VAL A 654 -5.43 -48.45 -0.80
CA VAL A 654 -4.21 -47.82 -0.28
C VAL A 654 -3.86 -48.37 1.10
N PHE A 655 -4.85 -48.49 2.00
CA PHE A 655 -4.65 -49.04 3.35
C PHE A 655 -4.41 -50.55 3.34
N GLU A 656 -5.14 -51.29 2.49
CA GLU A 656 -4.96 -52.74 2.32
C GLU A 656 -3.54 -53.08 1.84
N SER A 657 -2.98 -52.29 0.90
CA SER A 657 -1.65 -52.52 0.33
C SER A 657 -0.50 -52.36 1.34
N GLU A 658 -0.66 -51.51 2.37
CA GLU A 658 0.37 -51.24 3.37
C GLU A 658 0.18 -52.01 4.68
N GLN A 659 -1.06 -52.30 5.07
CA GLN A 659 -1.40 -52.90 6.37
C GLN A 659 -1.81 -54.38 6.28
N GLY A 660 -2.07 -54.91 5.09
CA GLY A 660 -2.44 -56.31 4.87
C GLY A 660 -3.63 -56.77 5.73
N ASP A 661 -3.54 -57.98 6.29
CA ASP A 661 -4.57 -58.60 7.15
C ASP A 661 -4.88 -57.84 8.46
N SER A 662 -4.15 -56.77 8.76
CA SER A 662 -4.40 -55.91 9.95
C SER A 662 -5.29 -54.69 9.66
N CYS A 663 -5.73 -54.50 8.42
CA CYS A 663 -6.61 -53.40 8.02
C CYS A 663 -8.06 -53.61 8.51
N ASP A 664 -8.54 -52.76 9.43
CA ASP A 664 -9.95 -52.77 9.85
C ASP A 664 -10.81 -51.92 8.92
N GLU A 665 -11.63 -52.58 8.10
CA GLU A 665 -12.55 -51.94 7.16
C GLU A 665 -13.46 -50.90 7.81
N ARG A 666 -13.93 -51.13 9.05
CA ARG A 666 -14.83 -50.19 9.74
C ARG A 666 -14.12 -48.89 10.10
N THR A 667 -12.89 -49.00 10.57
CA THR A 667 -12.06 -47.85 10.91
C THR A 667 -11.68 -47.07 9.65
N THR A 668 -11.28 -47.76 8.57
CA THR A 668 -10.97 -47.13 7.29
C THR A 668 -12.20 -46.44 6.68
N MET A 669 -13.38 -47.03 6.81
CA MET A 669 -14.65 -46.43 6.37
C MET A 669 -14.98 -45.15 7.16
N ALA A 670 -14.75 -45.14 8.48
CA ALA A 670 -14.92 -43.93 9.29
C ALA A 670 -13.94 -42.82 8.87
N LEU A 671 -12.68 -43.17 8.57
CA LEU A 671 -11.69 -42.23 8.05
C LEU A 671 -12.09 -41.67 6.68
N PHE A 672 -12.63 -42.51 5.80
CA PHE A 672 -13.16 -42.09 4.50
C PHE A 672 -14.31 -41.10 4.66
N TYR A 673 -15.31 -41.39 5.50
CA TYR A 673 -16.42 -40.47 5.74
C TYR A 673 -15.96 -39.12 6.31
N ARG A 674 -15.00 -39.15 7.23
CA ARG A 674 -14.39 -37.93 7.79
C ARG A 674 -13.67 -37.13 6.71
N ALA A 675 -12.76 -37.75 5.97
CA ALA A 675 -12.01 -37.13 4.88
C ALA A 675 -12.96 -36.54 3.83
N PHE A 676 -14.00 -37.29 3.46
CA PHE A 676 -15.01 -36.84 2.51
C PHE A 676 -15.82 -35.64 3.02
N SER A 677 -16.17 -35.63 4.32
CA SER A 677 -16.81 -34.48 4.97
C SER A 677 -15.90 -33.25 5.00
N GLU A 678 -14.60 -33.44 5.25
CA GLU A 678 -13.60 -32.36 5.21
C GLU A 678 -13.45 -31.79 3.80
N LEU A 679 -13.35 -32.63 2.75
CA LEU A 679 -13.33 -32.17 1.35
C LEU A 679 -14.60 -31.42 0.94
N LYS A 680 -15.76 -31.84 1.47
CA LYS A 680 -17.03 -31.12 1.27
C LYS A 680 -17.03 -29.77 1.99
N ALA A 681 -16.52 -29.70 3.22
CA ALA A 681 -16.40 -28.45 3.98
C ALA A 681 -15.43 -27.46 3.31
N LEU A 682 -14.35 -27.96 2.70
CA LEU A 682 -13.41 -27.19 1.89
C LEU A 682 -13.99 -26.76 0.53
N GLY A 683 -15.21 -27.19 0.19
CA GLY A 683 -15.89 -26.81 -1.05
C GLY A 683 -15.33 -27.50 -2.31
N MET A 684 -14.54 -28.56 -2.16
CA MET A 684 -13.99 -29.34 -3.27
C MET A 684 -15.03 -30.25 -3.92
N VAL A 685 -16.02 -30.66 -3.13
CA VAL A 685 -16.98 -31.72 -3.46
C VAL A 685 -18.42 -31.23 -3.22
N LYS A 686 -19.31 -31.33 -4.22
CA LYS A 686 -20.76 -31.05 -4.10
C LYS A 686 -21.61 -32.25 -4.52
N SER A 687 -22.69 -32.50 -3.78
CA SER A 687 -23.67 -33.53 -4.14
C SER A 687 -24.21 -33.31 -5.57
N SER A 688 -24.08 -34.32 -6.42
CA SER A 688 -24.64 -34.27 -7.78
C SER A 688 -26.10 -34.69 -7.75
N ARG A 689 -26.98 -33.92 -8.40
CA ARG A 689 -28.36 -34.35 -8.69
C ARG A 689 -28.48 -35.08 -10.04
N LYS A 690 -27.39 -35.14 -10.84
CA LYS A 690 -27.39 -35.69 -12.20
C LYS A 690 -27.32 -37.22 -12.24
N LYS A 691 -26.67 -37.84 -11.24
CA LYS A 691 -26.55 -39.29 -11.09
C LYS A 691 -26.61 -39.64 -9.61
N ALA A 692 -27.33 -40.71 -9.26
CA ALA A 692 -27.33 -41.27 -7.90
C ALA A 692 -25.91 -41.75 -7.54
N ASP A 693 -25.56 -41.64 -6.26
CA ASP A 693 -24.26 -42.08 -5.70
C ASP A 693 -23.02 -41.46 -6.37
N HIS A 694 -23.22 -40.33 -7.04
CA HIS A 694 -22.15 -39.55 -7.65
C HIS A 694 -22.02 -38.19 -6.99
N VAL A 695 -20.79 -37.71 -7.03
CA VAL A 695 -20.44 -36.42 -6.48
C VAL A 695 -19.73 -35.62 -7.56
N ALA A 696 -20.09 -34.33 -7.64
CA ALA A 696 -19.51 -33.43 -8.59
C ALA A 696 -18.34 -32.69 -7.95
N LYS A 697 -17.23 -32.59 -8.69
CA LYS A 697 -16.14 -31.67 -8.36
C LYS A 697 -16.68 -30.23 -8.43
N SER A 698 -16.61 -29.48 -7.33
CA SER A 698 -17.30 -28.19 -7.20
C SER A 698 -16.42 -26.96 -7.22
N ALA A 699 -15.15 -27.14 -6.94
CA ALA A 699 -14.12 -26.13 -7.16
C ALA A 699 -13.08 -26.75 -8.12
N TRP A 700 -12.21 -25.91 -8.68
CA TRP A 700 -10.99 -26.36 -9.40
C TRP A 700 -11.18 -26.88 -10.85
N MET A 701 -12.30 -26.56 -11.53
CA MET A 701 -12.38 -26.67 -13.00
C MET A 701 -11.67 -25.46 -13.64
N GLY A 702 -10.54 -25.68 -14.30
CA GLY A 702 -9.82 -24.66 -15.08
C GLY A 702 -8.53 -24.17 -14.42
N LEU A 703 -7.41 -24.80 -14.82
CA LEU A 703 -6.44 -24.15 -15.71
C LEU A 703 -6.40 -24.97 -17.00
#